data_AF-A0A849E3G3-F1
#
_entry.id   AF-A0A849E3G3-F1
#
_cell.length_a   1.000
_cell.length_b   1.000
_cell.length_c   1.000
_cell.angle_alpha   90.00
_cell.angle_beta   90.00
_cell.angle_gamma   90.00
#
_symmetry.space_group_name_H-M   'P 1'
#
loop_
_entity.id
_entity.type
_entity.pdbx_description
1 polymer ?
#
loop_
_entity_poly.entity_id
_entity_poly.type
_entity_poly.pdbx_seq_one_letter_code
_entity_poly.pdbx_strand_id
1 'polypeptide(L)'
;MMVQDAKLIVNTDYFIIQRNGRFFAGTLTGKNQPIPLEFADLLFLTFFKETVSRETAIKSFLNDHTTSALIGNVPVSAIESRLMQLIQAGLIVSEGYEPTQTLNIHELIKPHKDSSYELDENLGYQIHRNFAFQLSDKGYIVNFTAEQRAYLIEPECLFSLLSVTQTDNLKDSVKFKNPVISEAEHWAFIRWFIEQGLIVAKRSHADKEAVEQQLLPQKPQASTQSWQELQKLDKVPVYFVPHTENHYPLALGLIYTALQDFDGGSLVDKIQLIPITYLEPQEFLQGPYRKFGAGIWLFSNYLWSEETNLAMSKFIKQDSPRNITIHGGPSTPDYPEKCEEFFVKNTSVDIAVHAEGEVSISEVLNALRVDGSNFQMDFNSLKLVEGISYRDYSQGTSQIVHTAKRTRMKDPNVIPSPYMAGVFDHYGDDVEAAIIESNRGCPFGCTFCDWGSAINQKVRKFDMDRVKQEIEWIAQHQSKVLWIADANFGIYDRDIEVAEYIIEMKEKYGFPQEVVVNYTKNTTVRLVDIIKVFSDGGIISQGVISIQTMDTQTLEVIDRKNIKLGKYEELRDIFMDLKLPLSTDLMLGLPGTSMEALKNDLQHYIDADVPVKAYPTQLLPNSPMADPEYMRKYKIETYDDGYLKSTYSYTEADLEQMKLLYKVFTMCDGYGLLRYVIRFLQWEYNIRAIDFIYDLMVRLQTTPEPYPRLTFAMRFFETDKCVPSGWSEFYAELKRYVLDHYDVSDDSAFQTVLMVNQAVMPEESTTYPLNMTTEHNFEFYFQRRQKGEPVSLSELEAGEITISDPDGMIGIDDSYMQYDSHQFFWELTSPVSRIRSAFTI
;
A
#
# COMPACT_ATOMS: atom_id res chain seq x y z
N MET A 1 -16.32 42.86 -13.61
CA MET A 1 -17.51 43.75 -13.66
C MET A 1 -18.82 43.02 -13.95
N MET A 2 -18.87 41.85 -14.61
CA MET A 2 -20.14 41.11 -14.84
C MET A 2 -20.64 40.24 -13.68
N VAL A 3 -19.93 40.14 -12.55
CA VAL A 3 -20.30 39.27 -11.40
C VAL A 3 -20.92 40.07 -10.23
N GLN A 4 -20.89 41.40 -10.26
CA GLN A 4 -21.34 42.22 -9.12
C GLN A 4 -22.86 42.23 -8.90
N ASP A 5 -23.65 42.14 -9.99
CA ASP A 5 -25.12 42.11 -9.95
C ASP A 5 -25.71 40.74 -10.31
N ALA A 6 -24.86 39.70 -10.40
CA ALA A 6 -25.31 38.36 -10.72
C ALA A 6 -26.08 37.77 -9.54
N LYS A 7 -27.30 37.36 -9.81
CA LYS A 7 -28.11 36.50 -8.96
C LYS A 7 -27.49 35.09 -8.94
N LEU A 8 -27.31 34.53 -7.75
CA LEU A 8 -26.57 33.29 -7.51
C LEU A 8 -27.49 32.20 -6.95
N ILE A 9 -27.20 30.95 -7.28
CA ILE A 9 -27.88 29.75 -6.78
C ILE A 9 -26.86 28.62 -6.59
N VAL A 10 -27.16 27.68 -5.70
CA VAL A 10 -26.34 26.48 -5.52
C VAL A 10 -26.42 25.57 -6.76
N ASN A 11 -25.29 24.97 -7.15
CA ASN A 11 -25.24 23.98 -8.22
C ASN A 11 -25.67 22.60 -7.68
N THR A 12 -26.80 22.08 -8.18
CA THR A 12 -27.37 20.79 -7.72
C THR A 12 -26.70 19.55 -8.34
N ASP A 13 -25.75 19.73 -9.26
CA ASP A 13 -24.94 18.63 -9.81
C ASP A 13 -23.75 18.27 -8.89
N TYR A 14 -23.53 19.06 -7.83
CA TYR A 14 -22.50 18.78 -6.83
C TYR A 14 -23.02 17.87 -5.73
N PHE A 15 -22.15 16.95 -5.34
CA PHE A 15 -22.30 16.10 -4.18
C PHE A 15 -21.30 16.53 -3.11
N ILE A 16 -21.69 16.39 -1.85
CA ILE A 16 -20.79 16.57 -0.72
C ILE A 16 -20.55 15.20 -0.10
N ILE A 17 -19.32 14.72 -0.24
CA ILE A 17 -18.87 13.43 0.33
C ILE A 17 -18.05 13.68 1.58
N GLN A 18 -17.92 12.66 2.42
CA GLN A 18 -17.03 12.68 3.58
C GLN A 18 -15.82 11.76 3.29
N ARG A 19 -14.63 12.18 3.75
CA ARG A 19 -13.39 11.40 3.76
C ARG A 19 -12.67 11.66 5.07
N ASN A 20 -12.50 10.64 5.92
CA ASN A 20 -11.78 10.74 7.22
C ASN A 20 -12.20 11.95 8.07
N GLY A 21 -13.52 12.15 8.21
CA GLY A 21 -14.12 13.23 8.99
C GLY A 21 -14.17 14.60 8.30
N ARG A 22 -13.64 14.73 7.08
CA ARG A 22 -13.63 15.98 6.30
C ARG A 22 -14.62 15.93 5.15
N PHE A 23 -15.26 17.05 4.85
CA PHE A 23 -16.24 17.15 3.77
C PHE A 23 -15.62 17.73 2.51
N PHE A 24 -16.06 17.22 1.35
CA PHE A 24 -15.61 17.68 0.05
C PHE A 24 -16.80 17.83 -0.89
N ALA A 25 -16.91 18.98 -1.56
CA ALA A 25 -17.87 19.19 -2.64
C ALA A 25 -17.24 18.90 -4.01
N GLY A 26 -17.88 18.07 -4.82
CA GLY A 26 -17.46 17.79 -6.19
C GLY A 26 -18.56 17.14 -7.02
N THR A 27 -18.36 17.05 -8.34
CA THR A 27 -19.23 16.22 -9.18
C THR A 27 -18.76 14.76 -9.08
N LEU A 28 -19.69 13.80 -9.16
CA LEU A 28 -19.34 12.37 -9.15
C LEU A 28 -18.42 11.98 -10.31
N THR A 29 -18.56 12.65 -11.46
CA THR A 29 -17.67 12.47 -12.60
C THR A 29 -16.24 12.95 -12.35
N GLY A 30 -15.98 13.71 -11.28
CA GLY A 30 -14.66 14.23 -10.93
C GLY A 30 -14.08 15.18 -11.98
N LYS A 31 -14.91 15.86 -12.77
CA LYS A 31 -14.48 16.81 -13.80
C LYS A 31 -13.82 18.05 -13.19
N ASN A 32 -14.29 18.45 -12.00
CA ASN A 32 -13.75 19.56 -11.22
C ASN A 32 -12.98 19.02 -10.02
N GLN A 33 -11.94 19.73 -9.58
CA GLN A 33 -11.23 19.37 -8.35
C GLN A 33 -12.19 19.47 -7.15
N PRO A 34 -12.27 18.44 -6.29
CA PRO A 34 -13.08 18.51 -5.09
C PRO A 34 -12.64 19.68 -4.20
N ILE A 35 -13.61 20.42 -3.68
CA ILE A 35 -13.37 21.57 -2.79
C ILE A 35 -13.53 21.09 -1.35
N PRO A 36 -12.52 21.21 -0.48
CA PRO A 36 -12.70 20.92 0.94
C PRO A 36 -13.72 21.92 1.52
N LEU A 37 -14.68 21.42 2.29
CA LEU A 37 -15.71 22.20 2.96
C LEU A 37 -15.52 22.14 4.47
N GLU A 38 -15.56 23.31 5.08
CA GLU A 38 -15.67 23.47 6.53
C GLU A 38 -17.13 23.43 6.96
N PHE A 39 -17.37 23.21 8.25
CA PHE A 39 -18.73 23.25 8.81
C PHE A 39 -19.48 24.56 8.46
N ALA A 40 -18.76 25.69 8.45
CA ALA A 40 -19.32 26.98 8.07
C ALA A 40 -19.81 27.05 6.62
N ASP A 41 -19.16 26.32 5.70
CA ASP A 41 -19.57 26.30 4.29
C ASP A 41 -20.89 25.54 4.13
N LEU A 42 -21.07 24.43 4.85
CA LEU A 42 -22.32 23.67 4.85
C LEU A 42 -23.50 24.50 5.39
N LEU A 43 -23.28 25.42 6.33
CA LEU A 43 -24.32 26.37 6.71
C LEU A 43 -24.52 27.44 5.64
N PHE A 44 -23.44 27.98 5.09
CA PHE A 44 -23.50 29.07 4.11
C PHE A 44 -24.23 28.67 2.83
N LEU A 45 -24.05 27.44 2.35
CA LEU A 45 -24.73 26.92 1.16
C LEU A 45 -26.27 26.93 1.30
N THR A 46 -26.81 26.83 2.52
CA THR A 46 -28.26 26.87 2.75
C THR A 46 -28.91 28.21 2.41
N PHE A 47 -28.12 29.28 2.28
CA PHE A 47 -28.59 30.61 1.88
C PHE A 47 -28.69 30.80 0.36
N PHE A 48 -28.26 29.80 -0.42
CA PHE A 48 -28.31 29.78 -1.90
C PHE A 48 -29.35 28.78 -2.44
N LYS A 49 -30.31 28.36 -1.61
CA LYS A 49 -31.43 27.47 -1.98
C LYS A 49 -32.33 28.05 -3.07
N GLU A 50 -32.50 29.36 -3.03
CA GLU A 50 -33.19 30.13 -4.06
C GLU A 50 -32.22 31.15 -4.63
N THR A 51 -32.55 31.65 -5.82
CA THR A 51 -31.77 32.68 -6.48
C THR A 51 -31.65 33.94 -5.61
N VAL A 52 -30.43 34.29 -5.20
CA VAL A 52 -30.16 35.36 -4.24
C VAL A 52 -29.03 36.26 -4.71
N SER A 53 -29.07 37.55 -4.36
CA SER A 53 -27.93 38.44 -4.62
C SER A 53 -26.78 38.12 -3.65
N ARG A 54 -25.54 38.33 -4.08
CA ARG A 54 -24.35 38.18 -3.21
C ARG A 54 -24.48 38.95 -1.90
N GLU A 55 -24.90 40.22 -1.98
CA GLU A 55 -24.99 41.08 -0.79
C GLU A 55 -26.09 40.60 0.18
N THR A 56 -27.22 40.15 -0.35
CA THR A 56 -28.30 39.57 0.45
C THR A 56 -27.86 38.29 1.14
N ALA A 57 -27.21 37.36 0.42
CA ALA A 57 -26.76 36.09 0.99
C ALA A 57 -25.77 36.30 2.15
N ILE A 58 -24.77 37.18 1.95
CA ILE A 58 -23.78 37.50 2.99
C ILE A 58 -24.44 38.16 4.20
N LYS A 59 -25.34 39.14 3.99
CA LYS A 59 -26.08 39.78 5.09
C LYS A 59 -26.95 38.80 5.85
N SER A 60 -27.65 37.90 5.14
CA SER A 60 -28.50 36.89 5.76
C SER A 60 -27.67 35.91 6.59
N PHE A 61 -26.52 35.44 6.07
CA PHE A 61 -25.61 34.56 6.80
C PHE A 61 -25.06 35.23 8.08
N LEU A 62 -24.61 36.49 7.97
CA LEU A 62 -24.06 37.23 9.12
C LEU A 62 -25.10 37.57 10.20
N ASN A 63 -26.36 37.81 9.80
CA ASN A 63 -27.44 38.15 10.73
C ASN A 63 -28.21 36.92 11.24
N ASP A 64 -27.88 35.72 10.75
CA ASP A 64 -28.50 34.49 11.21
C ASP A 64 -28.03 34.13 12.62
N HIS A 65 -28.99 33.93 13.51
CA HIS A 65 -28.74 33.65 14.92
C HIS A 65 -28.03 32.31 15.11
N THR A 66 -28.35 31.31 14.28
CA THR A 66 -27.74 29.98 14.29
C THR A 66 -26.27 30.04 13.91
N THR A 67 -25.98 30.73 12.81
CA THR A 67 -24.63 30.95 12.26
C THR A 67 -23.74 31.67 13.27
N SER A 68 -24.24 32.77 13.85
CA SER A 68 -23.51 33.58 14.83
C SER A 68 -23.12 32.78 16.09
N ALA A 69 -23.98 31.86 16.52
CA ALA A 69 -23.74 31.05 17.71
C ALA A 69 -22.78 29.87 17.46
N LEU A 70 -22.79 29.29 16.25
CA LEU A 70 -22.01 28.10 15.93
C LEU A 70 -20.59 28.39 15.44
N ILE A 71 -20.42 29.44 14.63
CA ILE A 71 -19.12 29.75 13.98
C ILE A 71 -18.47 31.01 14.59
N GLY A 72 -19.22 31.78 15.38
CA GLY A 72 -18.77 33.05 15.94
C GLY A 72 -18.68 34.18 14.90
N ASN A 73 -17.97 35.25 15.23
CA ASN A 73 -17.82 36.41 14.34
C ASN A 73 -16.78 36.14 13.25
N VAL A 74 -17.25 35.96 12.01
CA VAL A 74 -16.39 35.84 10.83
C VAL A 74 -16.27 37.19 10.12
N PRO A 75 -15.06 37.66 9.74
CA PRO A 75 -14.90 38.88 8.97
C PRO A 75 -15.62 38.82 7.62
N VAL A 76 -16.32 39.90 7.24
CA VAL A 76 -17.03 40.00 5.94
C VAL A 76 -16.09 39.68 4.76
N SER A 77 -14.85 40.18 4.81
CA SER A 77 -13.84 39.93 3.78
C SER A 77 -13.48 38.45 3.61
N ALA A 78 -13.52 37.66 4.70
CA ALA A 78 -13.28 36.23 4.65
C ALA A 78 -14.44 35.49 3.98
N ILE A 79 -15.69 35.85 4.31
CA ILE A 79 -16.89 35.28 3.67
C ILE A 79 -16.93 35.63 2.18
N GLU A 80 -16.60 36.88 1.83
CA GLU A 80 -16.52 37.30 0.42
C GLU A 80 -15.45 36.52 -0.35
N SER A 81 -14.27 36.35 0.24
CA SER A 81 -13.21 35.54 -0.35
C SER A 81 -13.65 34.09 -0.54
N ARG A 82 -14.29 33.50 0.47
CA ARG A 82 -14.79 32.13 0.41
C ARG A 82 -15.90 31.96 -0.63
N LEU A 83 -16.86 32.87 -0.70
CA LEU A 83 -17.90 32.87 -1.74
C LEU A 83 -17.28 32.91 -3.14
N MET A 84 -16.26 33.72 -3.36
CA MET A 84 -15.57 33.77 -4.66
C MET A 84 -14.87 32.44 -4.98
N GLN A 85 -14.30 31.75 -4.00
CA GLN A 85 -13.74 30.40 -4.20
C GLN A 85 -14.84 29.40 -4.59
N LEU A 86 -16.00 29.43 -3.92
CA LEU A 86 -17.13 28.53 -4.23
C LEU A 86 -17.70 28.79 -5.63
N ILE A 87 -17.77 30.06 -6.06
CA ILE A 87 -18.17 30.45 -7.42
C ILE A 87 -17.13 29.97 -8.45
N GLN A 88 -15.84 30.25 -8.20
CA GLN A 88 -14.76 29.85 -9.10
C GLN A 88 -14.71 28.33 -9.30
N ALA A 89 -15.00 27.59 -8.24
CA ALA A 89 -15.00 26.15 -8.26
C ALA A 89 -16.34 25.54 -8.73
N GLY A 90 -17.33 26.36 -9.11
CA GLY A 90 -18.59 25.95 -9.75
C GLY A 90 -19.68 25.43 -8.82
N LEU A 91 -19.48 25.49 -7.49
CA LEU A 91 -20.46 25.06 -6.49
C LEU A 91 -21.62 26.06 -6.34
N ILE A 92 -21.34 27.34 -6.59
CA ILE A 92 -22.34 28.41 -6.69
C ILE A 92 -22.28 28.99 -8.09
N VAL A 93 -23.41 29.03 -8.76
CA VAL A 93 -23.55 29.42 -10.17
C VAL A 93 -24.53 30.58 -10.32
N SER A 94 -24.54 31.23 -11.48
CA SER A 94 -25.50 32.29 -11.78
C SER A 94 -26.89 31.73 -12.09
N GLU A 95 -27.92 32.55 -11.90
CA GLU A 95 -29.30 32.28 -12.32
C GLU A 95 -29.36 31.81 -13.79
N GLY A 96 -30.16 30.77 -14.06
CA GLY A 96 -30.29 30.16 -15.39
C GLY A 96 -29.43 28.90 -15.62
N TYR A 97 -28.73 28.40 -14.61
CA TYR A 97 -28.10 27.08 -14.66
C TYR A 97 -29.15 25.97 -14.78
N GLU A 98 -29.01 25.11 -15.78
CA GLU A 98 -29.83 23.90 -15.91
C GLU A 98 -29.05 22.70 -15.36
N PRO A 99 -29.55 22.01 -14.31
CA PRO A 99 -28.91 20.82 -13.77
C PRO A 99 -28.77 19.73 -14.84
N THR A 100 -27.61 19.09 -14.88
CA THR A 100 -27.35 17.96 -15.78
C THR A 100 -27.86 16.64 -15.21
N GLN A 101 -28.12 16.58 -13.90
CA GLN A 101 -28.71 15.42 -13.24
C GLN A 101 -30.08 15.74 -12.66
N THR A 102 -31.06 14.89 -12.95
CA THR A 102 -32.40 14.97 -12.36
C THR A 102 -32.61 13.76 -11.46
N LEU A 103 -32.81 14.00 -10.16
CA LEU A 103 -33.13 12.95 -9.21
C LEU A 103 -34.59 12.50 -9.37
N ASN A 104 -34.82 11.21 -9.61
CA ASN A 104 -36.14 10.60 -9.48
C ASN A 104 -36.37 10.22 -8.01
N ILE A 105 -36.81 11.17 -7.19
CA ILE A 105 -37.14 10.89 -5.78
C ILE A 105 -38.63 10.59 -5.67
N HIS A 106 -38.97 9.34 -5.37
CA HIS A 106 -40.35 8.92 -5.19
C HIS A 106 -40.94 9.38 -3.84
N GLU A 107 -40.13 9.43 -2.76
CA GLU A 107 -40.53 9.89 -1.44
C GLU A 107 -39.33 10.48 -0.66
N LEU A 108 -39.52 11.65 -0.03
CA LEU A 108 -38.51 12.29 0.84
C LEU A 108 -38.91 12.11 2.31
N ILE A 109 -38.11 11.35 3.05
CA ILE A 109 -38.32 11.09 4.48
C ILE A 109 -37.63 12.19 5.28
N LYS A 110 -38.35 12.74 6.26
CA LYS A 110 -37.82 13.77 7.17
C LYS A 110 -37.42 13.15 8.51
N PRO A 111 -36.35 13.66 9.16
CA PRO A 111 -36.04 13.31 10.53
C PRO A 111 -37.24 13.59 11.45
N HIS A 112 -37.57 12.63 12.31
CA HIS A 112 -38.61 12.78 13.32
C HIS A 112 -38.10 12.43 14.72
N LYS A 113 -38.75 12.99 15.74
CA LYS A 113 -38.27 12.96 17.13
C LYS A 113 -38.68 11.71 17.93
N ASP A 114 -39.43 10.80 17.31
CA ASP A 114 -40.04 9.63 17.98
C ASP A 114 -39.20 8.35 17.89
N SER A 115 -37.93 8.44 17.48
CA SER A 115 -37.05 7.27 17.40
C SER A 115 -36.86 6.64 18.78
N SER A 116 -37.12 5.33 18.85
CA SER A 116 -36.97 4.52 20.07
C SER A 116 -35.63 3.81 20.16
N TYR A 117 -34.68 4.13 19.26
CA TYR A 117 -33.37 3.47 19.20
C TYR A 117 -32.60 3.61 20.53
N GLU A 118 -32.17 2.48 21.07
CA GLU A 118 -31.39 2.43 22.32
C GLU A 118 -29.90 2.65 21.99
N LEU A 119 -29.35 3.75 22.50
CA LEU A 119 -27.95 4.12 22.30
C LEU A 119 -27.06 3.31 23.23
N ASP A 120 -26.05 2.62 22.67
CA ASP A 120 -24.94 2.12 23.48
C ASP A 120 -23.94 3.26 23.70
N GLU A 121 -23.86 3.74 24.93
CA GLU A 121 -22.98 4.83 25.34
C GLU A 121 -21.50 4.44 25.45
N ASN A 122 -21.18 3.15 25.34
CA ASN A 122 -19.81 2.63 25.41
C ASN A 122 -19.14 2.55 24.03
N LEU A 123 -19.89 2.72 22.95
CA LEU A 123 -19.38 2.69 21.58
C LEU A 123 -19.04 4.10 21.08
N GLY A 124 -17.98 4.20 20.27
CA GLY A 124 -17.77 5.35 19.40
C GLY A 124 -18.77 5.33 18.24
N TYR A 125 -19.04 6.47 17.61
CA TYR A 125 -19.92 6.55 16.43
C TYR A 125 -19.27 7.41 15.34
N GLN A 126 -19.64 7.16 14.08
CA GLN A 126 -19.16 7.88 12.91
C GLN A 126 -20.26 8.00 11.86
N ILE A 127 -20.10 8.96 10.94
CA ILE A 127 -20.95 9.03 9.74
C ILE A 127 -20.60 7.85 8.84
N HIS A 128 -21.61 7.24 8.23
CA HIS A 128 -21.45 6.13 7.29
C HIS A 128 -20.48 6.45 6.14
N ARG A 129 -19.63 5.51 5.73
CA ARG A 129 -18.58 5.73 4.71
C ARG A 129 -19.12 6.11 3.33
N ASN A 130 -20.21 5.47 2.88
CA ASN A 130 -20.87 5.79 1.61
C ASN A 130 -21.76 7.05 1.65
N PHE A 131 -21.67 7.83 2.73
CA PHE A 131 -22.49 9.02 2.92
C PHE A 131 -22.17 10.10 1.88
N ALA A 132 -23.23 10.60 1.23
CA ALA A 132 -23.14 11.71 0.29
C ALA A 132 -24.38 12.58 0.39
N PHE A 133 -24.19 13.89 0.51
CA PHE A 133 -25.26 14.85 0.29
C PHE A 133 -25.35 15.20 -1.18
N GLN A 134 -26.58 15.35 -1.65
CA GLN A 134 -26.88 16.13 -2.83
C GLN A 134 -27.56 17.44 -2.41
N LEU A 135 -27.14 18.54 -3.03
CA LEU A 135 -27.69 19.86 -2.76
C LEU A 135 -29.06 20.02 -3.45
N SER A 136 -30.02 20.59 -2.74
CA SER A 136 -31.36 20.90 -3.27
C SER A 136 -31.86 22.26 -2.80
N ASP A 137 -32.91 22.75 -3.45
CA ASP A 137 -33.68 23.94 -3.04
C ASP A 137 -34.33 23.78 -1.65
N LYS A 138 -34.58 22.54 -1.21
CA LYS A 138 -35.23 22.24 0.08
C LYS A 138 -34.23 22.00 1.21
N GLY A 139 -32.97 21.74 0.93
CA GLY A 139 -31.94 21.37 1.92
C GLY A 139 -30.96 20.35 1.36
N TYR A 140 -30.48 19.47 2.23
CA TYR A 140 -29.57 18.40 1.84
C TYR A 140 -30.33 17.10 1.65
N ILE A 141 -30.13 16.45 0.51
CA ILE A 141 -30.74 15.14 0.23
C ILE A 141 -29.68 14.08 0.42
N VAL A 142 -29.98 13.05 1.20
CA VAL A 142 -29.12 11.86 1.35
C VAL A 142 -29.86 10.67 0.76
N ASN A 143 -29.32 10.08 -0.29
CA ASN A 143 -29.80 8.80 -0.83
C ASN A 143 -29.00 7.69 -0.17
N PHE A 144 -29.67 6.73 0.46
CA PHE A 144 -28.99 5.71 1.26
C PHE A 144 -29.46 4.27 0.99
N THR A 145 -28.51 3.35 1.19
CA THR A 145 -28.41 2.04 0.53
C THR A 145 -29.43 0.99 0.98
N ALA A 146 -29.79 0.96 2.26
CA ALA A 146 -30.46 -0.20 2.85
C ALA A 146 -31.91 -0.39 2.35
N GLU A 147 -32.60 0.70 1.98
CA GLU A 147 -34.04 0.66 1.68
C GLU A 147 -34.46 1.50 0.46
N GLN A 148 -33.50 1.95 -0.37
CA GLN A 148 -33.75 2.88 -1.50
C GLN A 148 -34.52 4.14 -1.06
N ARG A 149 -34.13 4.70 0.09
CA ARG A 149 -34.77 5.88 0.69
C ARG A 149 -33.94 7.14 0.45
N ALA A 150 -34.65 8.24 0.28
CA ALA A 150 -34.07 9.57 0.22
C ALA A 150 -34.49 10.36 1.47
N TYR A 151 -33.51 10.89 2.19
CA TYR A 151 -33.73 11.66 3.41
C TYR A 151 -33.49 13.14 3.15
N LEU A 152 -34.45 13.98 3.53
CA LEU A 152 -34.27 15.43 3.52
C LEU A 152 -33.70 15.87 4.87
N ILE A 153 -32.43 16.24 4.86
CA ILE A 153 -31.73 16.80 6.02
C ILE A 153 -31.86 18.32 5.99
N GLU A 154 -32.80 18.81 6.79
CA GLU A 154 -33.01 20.23 7.00
C GLU A 154 -31.84 20.82 7.84
N PRO A 155 -31.54 22.13 7.70
CA PRO A 155 -30.38 22.75 8.35
C PRO A 155 -30.32 22.54 9.87
N GLU A 156 -31.47 22.45 10.54
CA GLU A 156 -31.58 22.25 11.99
C GLU A 156 -31.05 20.87 12.42
N CYS A 157 -31.30 19.83 11.61
CA CYS A 157 -30.90 18.45 11.89
C CYS A 157 -29.48 18.15 11.37
N LEU A 158 -29.01 18.89 10.35
CA LEU A 158 -27.66 18.79 9.81
C LEU A 158 -26.61 18.94 10.92
N PHE A 159 -26.85 19.83 11.87
CA PHE A 159 -25.98 20.01 13.02
C PHE A 159 -25.79 18.71 13.82
N SER A 160 -26.88 18.05 14.18
CA SER A 160 -26.84 16.83 14.99
C SER A 160 -26.08 15.72 14.29
N LEU A 161 -26.26 15.58 12.96
CA LEU A 161 -25.52 14.64 12.14
C LEU A 161 -24.01 14.92 12.12
N LEU A 162 -23.63 16.18 11.89
CA LEU A 162 -22.22 16.59 11.77
C LEU A 162 -21.50 16.64 13.13
N SER A 163 -22.22 16.79 14.24
CA SER A 163 -21.62 16.80 15.58
C SER A 163 -20.84 15.52 15.91
N VAL A 164 -21.21 14.40 15.30
CA VAL A 164 -20.56 13.09 15.50
C VAL A 164 -19.16 13.05 14.88
N THR A 165 -18.85 13.92 13.90
CA THR A 165 -17.50 14.00 13.32
C THR A 165 -16.54 14.87 14.13
N GLN A 166 -17.02 15.55 15.17
CA GLN A 166 -16.24 16.53 15.94
C GLN A 166 -15.74 15.98 17.29
N THR A 167 -16.09 14.73 17.62
CA THR A 167 -15.73 14.12 18.90
C THR A 167 -15.61 12.61 18.77
N ASP A 168 -14.70 12.03 19.54
CA ASP A 168 -14.58 10.58 19.68
C ASP A 168 -15.60 10.00 20.67
N ASN A 169 -16.19 10.84 21.54
CA ASN A 169 -17.20 10.43 22.49
C ASN A 169 -18.54 11.09 22.16
N LEU A 170 -19.55 10.29 21.81
CA LEU A 170 -20.86 10.81 21.43
C LEU A 170 -21.50 11.68 22.54
N LYS A 171 -21.20 11.44 23.82
CA LYS A 171 -21.65 12.29 24.94
C LYS A 171 -21.12 13.70 24.88
N ASP A 172 -19.97 13.90 24.23
CA ASP A 172 -19.37 15.22 24.05
C ASP A 172 -19.97 15.97 22.86
N SER A 173 -20.79 15.31 22.03
CA SER A 173 -21.49 15.97 20.91
C SER A 173 -22.42 17.10 21.38
N VAL A 174 -22.99 16.98 22.59
CA VAL A 174 -23.84 18.02 23.21
C VAL A 174 -23.06 19.25 23.68
N LYS A 175 -21.73 19.14 23.84
CA LYS A 175 -20.87 20.29 24.19
C LYS A 175 -20.80 21.29 23.04
N PHE A 176 -21.02 20.82 21.80
CA PHE A 176 -21.19 21.65 20.61
C PHE A 176 -22.64 22.15 20.55
N LYS A 177 -23.06 23.03 21.47
CA LYS A 177 -24.47 23.44 21.57
C LYS A 177 -24.97 24.13 20.30
N ASN A 178 -25.98 23.55 19.64
CA ASN A 178 -26.84 24.28 18.70
C ASN A 178 -27.91 25.05 19.50
N PRO A 179 -27.97 26.39 19.45
CA PRO A 179 -28.94 27.16 20.23
C PRO A 179 -30.39 27.06 19.72
N VAL A 180 -30.60 26.44 18.56
CA VAL A 180 -31.91 26.34 17.89
C VAL A 180 -32.70 25.11 18.32
N ILE A 181 -32.00 24.02 18.69
CA ILE A 181 -32.61 22.76 19.12
C ILE A 181 -32.22 22.46 20.56
N SER A 182 -33.15 21.94 21.35
CA SER A 182 -32.88 21.46 22.71
C SER A 182 -32.00 20.21 22.70
N GLU A 183 -31.35 19.93 23.82
CA GLU A 183 -30.54 18.71 23.99
C GLU A 183 -31.37 17.44 23.75
N ALA A 184 -32.64 17.43 24.17
CA ALA A 184 -33.56 16.32 23.92
C ALA A 184 -33.82 16.12 22.42
N GLU A 185 -33.97 17.20 21.66
CA GLU A 185 -34.15 17.15 20.20
C GLU A 185 -32.89 16.69 19.49
N HIS A 186 -31.72 17.15 19.92
CA HIS A 186 -30.42 16.70 19.39
C HIS A 186 -30.25 15.18 19.53
N TRP A 187 -30.52 14.63 20.71
CA TRP A 187 -30.46 13.18 20.93
C TRP A 187 -31.52 12.41 20.16
N ALA A 188 -32.72 12.97 19.97
CA ALA A 188 -33.75 12.35 19.15
C ALA A 188 -33.33 12.25 17.67
N PHE A 189 -32.69 13.30 17.12
CA PHE A 189 -32.14 13.25 15.78
C PHE A 189 -30.97 12.28 15.65
N ILE A 190 -30.05 12.24 16.62
CA ILE A 190 -28.95 11.25 16.62
C ILE A 190 -29.49 9.82 16.60
N ARG A 191 -30.47 9.49 17.46
CA ARG A 191 -31.12 8.17 17.47
C ARG A 191 -31.74 7.84 16.13
N TRP A 192 -32.44 8.81 15.55
CA TRP A 192 -33.04 8.65 14.23
C TRP A 192 -31.98 8.41 13.14
N PHE A 193 -30.89 9.18 13.13
CA PHE A 193 -29.79 8.98 12.17
C PHE A 193 -29.15 7.60 12.28
N ILE A 194 -29.00 7.08 13.50
CA ILE A 194 -28.48 5.72 13.73
C ILE A 194 -29.48 4.66 13.27
N GLU A 195 -30.76 4.84 13.62
CA GLU A 195 -31.84 3.95 13.18
C GLU A 195 -31.95 3.87 11.65
N GLN A 196 -31.66 4.98 10.94
CA GLN A 196 -31.62 5.03 9.48
C GLN A 196 -30.27 4.62 8.87
N GLY A 197 -29.26 4.26 9.68
CA GLY A 197 -27.93 3.86 9.21
C GLY A 197 -27.03 4.99 8.69
N LEU A 198 -27.41 6.26 8.88
CA LEU A 198 -26.63 7.43 8.49
C LEU A 198 -25.46 7.69 9.44
N ILE A 199 -25.61 7.28 10.70
CA ILE A 199 -24.56 7.21 11.71
C ILE A 199 -24.42 5.74 12.13
N VAL A 200 -23.19 5.24 12.17
CA VAL A 200 -22.87 3.86 12.53
C VAL A 200 -21.93 3.83 13.73
N ALA A 201 -21.97 2.74 14.50
CA ALA A 201 -21.00 2.55 15.57
C ALA A 201 -19.59 2.35 14.99
N LYS A 202 -18.60 3.06 15.52
CA LYS A 202 -17.18 2.77 15.29
C LYS A 202 -16.92 1.38 15.88
N ARG A 203 -16.65 0.40 15.02
CA ARG A 203 -16.21 -0.92 15.47
C ARG A 203 -14.69 -0.86 15.61
N SER A 204 -14.19 -0.58 16.82
CA SER A 204 -12.75 -0.62 17.08
C SER A 204 -12.31 -2.06 17.29
N HIS A 205 -11.27 -2.49 16.58
CA HIS A 205 -10.67 -3.82 16.71
C HIS A 205 -9.91 -4.05 18.04
N ALA A 206 -9.87 -3.06 18.93
CA ALA A 206 -9.08 -3.04 20.18
C ALA A 206 -9.44 -4.13 21.21
N ASP A 207 -10.53 -4.88 21.04
CA ASP A 207 -10.95 -5.91 22.01
C ASP A 207 -10.26 -7.28 21.82
N LYS A 208 -9.49 -7.51 20.74
CA LYS A 208 -8.71 -8.75 20.55
C LYS A 208 -7.29 -8.67 21.12
N GLU A 209 -6.58 -7.55 20.92
CA GLU A 209 -5.19 -7.38 21.38
C GLU A 209 -5.03 -7.46 22.91
N ALA A 210 -6.03 -6.98 23.67
CA ALA A 210 -5.96 -6.93 25.13
C ALA A 210 -6.03 -8.31 25.81
N VAL A 211 -6.49 -9.35 25.12
CA VAL A 211 -6.66 -10.70 25.68
C VAL A 211 -5.41 -11.57 25.45
N GLU A 212 -4.72 -11.43 24.31
CA GLU A 212 -3.51 -12.22 24.01
C GLU A 212 -2.25 -11.71 24.73
N GLN A 213 -2.14 -10.40 25.01
CA GLN A 213 -0.98 -9.85 25.71
C GLN A 213 -0.80 -10.35 27.15
N GLN A 214 -1.84 -10.93 27.78
CA GLN A 214 -1.78 -11.37 29.18
C GLN A 214 -1.05 -12.71 29.40
N LEU A 215 -0.64 -13.43 28.35
CA LEU A 215 -0.01 -14.77 28.44
C LEU A 215 1.40 -14.86 27.84
N LEU A 216 1.92 -13.79 27.23
CA LEU A 216 3.19 -13.84 26.52
C LEU A 216 4.40 -13.75 27.48
N PRO A 217 5.52 -14.45 27.20
CA PRO A 217 6.76 -14.29 27.94
C PRO A 217 7.22 -12.82 27.92
N GLN A 218 7.83 -12.35 29.02
CA GLN A 218 8.44 -11.02 29.03
C GLN A 218 9.62 -10.97 28.04
N LYS A 219 9.70 -9.89 27.27
CA LYS A 219 10.81 -9.63 26.37
C LYS A 219 12.14 -9.60 27.14
N PRO A 220 13.23 -10.18 26.61
CA PRO A 220 14.56 -10.02 27.19
C PRO A 220 14.88 -8.53 27.38
N GLN A 221 15.42 -8.18 28.54
CA GLN A 221 15.85 -6.82 28.81
C GLN A 221 17.06 -6.49 27.93
N ALA A 222 16.99 -5.41 27.15
CA ALA A 222 18.12 -4.91 26.35
C ALA A 222 19.38 -4.80 27.22
N SER A 223 20.43 -5.54 26.86
CA SER A 223 21.56 -5.83 27.76
C SER A 223 22.92 -5.29 27.31
N THR A 224 22.95 -4.41 26.29
CA THR A 224 24.19 -3.87 25.73
C THR A 224 24.30 -2.34 25.84
N GLN A 225 25.54 -1.84 25.80
CA GLN A 225 25.88 -0.44 25.97
C GLN A 225 25.38 0.40 24.79
N SER A 226 24.46 1.32 25.06
CA SER A 226 24.09 2.35 24.09
C SER A 226 25.28 3.26 23.76
N TRP A 227 25.24 3.98 22.63
CA TRP A 227 26.32 4.89 22.25
C TRP A 227 26.54 5.99 23.32
N GLN A 228 25.52 6.30 24.11
CA GLN A 228 25.56 7.26 25.23
C GLN A 228 26.48 6.77 26.36
N GLU A 229 26.50 5.46 26.62
CA GLU A 229 27.30 4.83 27.67
C GLU A 229 28.73 4.50 27.22
N LEU A 230 28.92 4.28 25.92
CA LEU A 230 30.21 3.90 25.34
C LEU A 230 31.27 5.00 25.52
N GLN A 231 32.42 4.67 26.11
CA GLN A 231 33.51 5.65 26.28
C GLN A 231 34.25 5.91 24.97
N LYS A 232 34.68 7.15 24.73
CA LYS A 232 35.53 7.48 23.58
C LYS A 232 36.93 6.90 23.79
N LEU A 233 37.40 6.10 22.83
CA LEU A 233 38.74 5.53 22.82
C LEU A 233 39.64 6.30 21.84
N ASP A 234 40.97 6.15 21.99
CA ASP A 234 41.93 6.64 21.00
C ASP A 234 42.04 5.65 19.82
N LYS A 235 40.92 5.46 19.14
CA LYS A 235 40.74 4.58 17.97
C LYS A 235 39.88 5.31 16.93
N VAL A 236 39.86 4.82 15.70
CA VAL A 236 39.06 5.42 14.63
C VAL A 236 37.59 5.03 14.81
N PRO A 237 36.65 5.98 15.02
CA PRO A 237 35.24 5.63 15.12
C PRO A 237 34.68 5.21 13.76
N VAL A 238 33.88 4.14 13.76
CA VAL A 238 33.17 3.62 12.57
C VAL A 238 31.67 3.74 12.81
N TYR A 239 31.00 4.51 11.94
CA TYR A 239 29.58 4.81 12.00
C TYR A 239 28.83 4.01 10.95
N PHE A 240 27.70 3.44 11.36
CA PHE A 240 26.78 2.69 10.50
C PHE A 240 25.51 3.52 10.32
N VAL A 241 25.08 3.73 9.07
CA VAL A 241 23.94 4.60 8.76
C VAL A 241 22.75 3.74 8.29
N PRO A 242 21.86 3.32 9.21
CA PRO A 242 20.61 2.67 8.83
C PRO A 242 19.65 3.67 8.20
N HIS A 243 18.64 3.19 7.48
CA HIS A 243 17.67 4.01 6.75
C HIS A 243 16.21 3.79 7.19
N THR A 244 15.98 2.90 8.16
CA THR A 244 14.65 2.59 8.71
C THR A 244 14.74 2.44 10.22
N GLU A 245 13.75 2.97 10.93
CA GLU A 245 13.61 2.85 12.39
C GLU A 245 13.06 1.46 12.79
N ASN A 246 12.03 0.98 12.08
CA ASN A 246 11.25 -0.20 12.49
C ASN A 246 11.86 -1.56 12.09
N HIS A 247 13.14 -1.61 11.68
CA HIS A 247 13.80 -2.84 11.22
C HIS A 247 15.21 -3.01 11.77
N TYR A 248 15.59 -4.25 12.05
CA TYR A 248 16.99 -4.61 12.25
C TYR A 248 17.77 -4.52 10.92
N PRO A 249 18.81 -3.68 10.80
CA PRO A 249 19.53 -3.47 9.54
C PRO A 249 20.54 -4.60 9.29
N LEU A 250 20.05 -5.76 8.84
CA LEU A 250 20.85 -7.00 8.66
C LEU A 250 22.18 -6.77 7.93
N ALA A 251 22.17 -6.05 6.80
CA ALA A 251 23.39 -5.80 6.02
C ALA A 251 24.47 -5.06 6.81
N LEU A 252 24.09 -4.04 7.59
CA LEU A 252 25.03 -3.31 8.45
C LEU A 252 25.47 -4.17 9.65
N GLY A 253 24.59 -5.02 10.19
CA GLY A 253 24.94 -5.98 11.24
C GLY A 253 25.95 -7.04 10.78
N LEU A 254 25.80 -7.55 9.56
CA LEU A 254 26.77 -8.48 8.95
C LEU A 254 28.12 -7.80 8.72
N ILE A 255 28.14 -6.53 8.29
CA ILE A 255 29.39 -5.78 8.18
C ILE A 255 30.00 -5.52 9.56
N TYR A 256 29.19 -5.20 10.57
CA TYR A 256 29.66 -4.99 11.96
C TYR A 256 30.38 -6.24 12.48
N THR A 257 29.74 -7.41 12.37
CA THR A 257 30.33 -8.68 12.82
C THR A 257 31.53 -9.10 11.98
N ALA A 258 31.53 -8.85 10.68
CA ALA A 258 32.70 -9.07 9.82
C ALA A 258 33.92 -8.25 10.28
N LEU A 259 33.71 -6.98 10.62
CA LEU A 259 34.76 -6.10 11.14
C LEU A 259 35.25 -6.53 12.52
N GLN A 260 34.34 -7.00 13.37
CA GLN A 260 34.66 -7.47 14.71
C GLN A 260 35.51 -8.75 14.68
N ASP A 261 35.22 -9.67 13.77
CA ASP A 261 35.86 -10.99 13.68
C ASP A 261 37.09 -11.03 12.76
N PHE A 262 37.30 -9.98 11.95
CA PHE A 262 38.37 -9.93 10.95
C PHE A 262 39.75 -10.29 11.54
N ASP A 263 40.37 -11.34 10.99
CA ASP A 263 41.69 -11.87 11.37
C ASP A 263 41.83 -12.01 12.90
N GLY A 264 40.82 -12.64 13.53
CA GLY A 264 40.79 -12.87 14.99
C GLY A 264 40.59 -11.59 15.81
N GLY A 265 39.97 -10.57 15.23
CA GLY A 265 39.71 -9.27 15.86
C GLY A 265 40.84 -8.25 15.69
N SER A 266 41.75 -8.41 14.73
CA SER A 266 42.87 -7.48 14.55
C SER A 266 42.44 -6.05 14.19
N LEU A 267 41.25 -5.87 13.60
CA LEU A 267 40.70 -4.55 13.31
C LEU A 267 40.24 -3.81 14.56
N VAL A 268 39.66 -4.50 15.55
CA VAL A 268 39.11 -3.83 16.75
C VAL A 268 40.19 -3.19 17.62
N ASP A 269 41.47 -3.52 17.42
CA ASP A 269 42.59 -2.81 18.03
C ASP A 269 42.77 -1.39 17.48
N LYS A 270 42.36 -1.14 16.23
CA LYS A 270 42.55 0.13 15.51
C LYS A 270 41.27 0.96 15.41
N ILE A 271 40.11 0.31 15.39
CA ILE A 271 38.81 0.95 15.20
C ILE A 271 37.92 0.83 16.44
N GLN A 272 37.01 1.79 16.59
CA GLN A 272 35.92 1.76 17.56
C GLN A 272 34.60 1.67 16.80
N LEU A 273 33.95 0.51 16.84
CA LEU A 273 32.64 0.31 16.23
C LEU A 273 31.57 1.02 17.08
N ILE A 274 30.86 1.98 16.48
CA ILE A 274 29.74 2.66 17.14
C ILE A 274 28.48 1.79 16.96
N PRO A 275 27.67 1.54 18.02
CA PRO A 275 26.45 0.75 17.91
C PRO A 275 25.52 1.26 16.81
N ILE A 276 24.95 0.35 16.01
CA ILE A 276 24.06 0.70 14.90
C ILE A 276 22.77 1.27 15.48
N THR A 277 22.51 2.57 15.29
CA THR A 277 21.33 3.22 15.86
C THR A 277 20.66 4.04 14.76
N TYR A 278 19.35 3.88 14.61
CA TYR A 278 18.59 4.80 13.77
C TYR A 278 18.48 6.15 14.50
N LEU A 279 18.94 7.21 13.86
CA LEU A 279 18.83 8.59 14.34
C LEU A 279 18.63 9.48 13.12
N GLU A 280 17.78 10.50 13.27
CA GLU A 280 17.67 11.53 12.25
C GLU A 280 19.02 12.24 12.07
N PRO A 281 19.34 12.76 10.87
CA PRO A 281 20.66 13.33 10.59
C PRO A 281 21.16 14.32 11.64
N GLN A 282 20.29 15.24 12.10
CA GLN A 282 20.64 16.22 13.12
C GLN A 282 20.93 15.58 14.50
N GLU A 283 20.20 14.54 14.87
CA GLU A 283 20.37 13.82 16.13
C GLU A 283 21.65 12.99 16.12
N PHE A 284 21.93 12.32 15.00
CA PHE A 284 23.18 11.59 14.79
C PHE A 284 24.39 12.51 14.97
N LEU A 285 24.30 13.73 14.43
CA LEU A 285 25.35 14.74 14.53
C LEU A 285 25.53 15.27 15.95
N GLN A 286 24.44 15.62 16.62
CA GLN A 286 24.47 16.17 17.97
C GLN A 286 24.77 15.11 19.04
N GLY A 287 24.50 13.84 18.75
CA GLY A 287 24.71 12.68 19.61
C GLY A 287 26.05 11.99 19.35
N PRO A 288 26.05 10.82 18.68
CA PRO A 288 27.25 9.99 18.53
C PRO A 288 28.39 10.73 17.82
N TYR A 289 28.13 11.44 16.72
CA TYR A 289 29.21 12.10 15.99
C TYR A 289 29.89 13.21 16.80
N ARG A 290 29.12 14.03 17.54
CA ARG A 290 29.68 15.04 18.46
C ARG A 290 30.58 14.44 19.53
N LYS A 291 30.24 13.24 20.01
CA LYS A 291 30.99 12.53 21.05
C LYS A 291 32.28 11.92 20.49
N PHE A 292 32.20 11.13 19.43
CA PHE A 292 33.34 10.34 18.92
C PHE A 292 34.18 11.10 17.89
N GLY A 293 33.60 12.04 17.13
CA GLY A 293 34.29 12.92 16.19
C GLY A 293 34.46 12.32 14.78
N ALA A 294 35.38 12.89 13.99
CA ALA A 294 35.63 12.44 12.62
C ALA A 294 36.01 10.95 12.56
N GLY A 295 35.46 10.21 11.60
CA GLY A 295 35.59 8.77 11.49
C GLY A 295 35.30 8.21 10.10
N ILE A 296 34.99 6.92 10.05
CA ILE A 296 34.62 6.19 8.83
C ILE A 296 33.10 5.96 8.85
N TRP A 297 32.44 6.19 7.73
CA TRP A 297 30.99 6.12 7.61
C TRP A 297 30.58 5.10 6.57
N LEU A 298 29.71 4.18 6.97
CA LEU A 298 29.24 3.08 6.13
C LEU A 298 27.78 3.31 5.77
N PHE A 299 27.52 3.54 4.49
CA PHE A 299 26.20 3.78 3.92
C PHE A 299 25.74 2.57 3.10
N SER A 300 24.59 2.01 3.47
CA SER A 300 23.93 0.94 2.69
C SER A 300 22.88 1.57 1.77
N ASN A 301 23.25 1.75 0.50
CA ASN A 301 22.42 2.38 -0.52
C ASN A 301 21.45 1.37 -1.15
N TYR A 302 20.16 1.67 -0.99
CA TYR A 302 19.04 1.13 -1.74
C TYR A 302 18.37 2.26 -2.52
N LEU A 303 17.51 1.95 -3.49
CA LEU A 303 16.87 2.98 -4.32
C LEU A 303 16.07 3.99 -3.49
N TRP A 304 15.53 3.53 -2.36
CA TRP A 304 14.77 4.35 -1.41
C TRP A 304 15.63 5.03 -0.32
N SER A 305 16.93 4.74 -0.23
CA SER A 305 17.81 5.32 0.81
C SER A 305 19.03 6.08 0.27
N GLU A 306 19.34 5.95 -1.02
CA GLU A 306 20.53 6.54 -1.63
C GLU A 306 20.58 8.06 -1.46
N GLU A 307 19.47 8.77 -1.75
CA GLU A 307 19.42 10.23 -1.67
C GLU A 307 19.72 10.73 -0.23
N THR A 308 19.06 10.13 0.77
CA THR A 308 19.27 10.45 2.18
C THR A 308 20.71 10.15 2.62
N ASN A 309 21.26 9.01 2.21
CA ASN A 309 22.65 8.63 2.49
C ASN A 309 23.65 9.63 1.88
N LEU A 310 23.43 10.04 0.62
CA LEU A 310 24.28 11.03 -0.06
C LEU A 310 24.19 12.42 0.59
N ALA A 311 23.00 12.83 1.02
CA ALA A 311 22.80 14.08 1.75
C ALA A 311 23.58 14.08 3.08
N MET A 312 23.48 12.99 3.85
CA MET A 312 24.24 12.81 5.09
C MET A 312 25.75 12.80 4.83
N SER A 313 26.22 12.03 3.83
CA SER A 313 27.62 11.97 3.38
C SER A 313 28.18 13.37 3.05
N LYS A 314 27.41 14.19 2.32
CA LYS A 314 27.78 15.59 2.02
C LYS A 314 27.88 16.43 3.29
N PHE A 315 26.93 16.28 4.20
CA PHE A 315 26.88 17.06 5.43
C PHE A 315 28.08 16.78 6.34
N ILE A 316 28.41 15.51 6.59
CA ILE A 316 29.55 15.14 7.45
C ILE A 316 30.90 15.58 6.86
N LYS A 317 31.02 15.62 5.53
CA LYS A 317 32.21 16.10 4.83
C LYS A 317 32.37 17.61 4.92
N GLN A 318 31.26 18.35 5.01
CA GLN A 318 31.29 19.80 5.25
C GLN A 318 31.75 20.13 6.67
N ASP A 319 31.37 19.31 7.66
CA ASP A 319 31.87 19.46 9.04
C ASP A 319 33.36 19.11 9.15
N SER A 320 33.77 17.96 8.58
CA SER A 320 35.18 17.60 8.53
C SER A 320 35.56 16.82 7.27
N PRO A 321 36.53 17.30 6.47
CA PRO A 321 37.02 16.55 5.31
C PRO A 321 37.81 15.29 5.70
N ARG A 322 38.14 15.12 6.99
CA ARG A 322 38.79 13.92 7.54
C ARG A 322 37.88 12.70 7.53
N ASN A 323 36.56 12.88 7.53
CA ASN A 323 35.64 11.75 7.46
C ASN A 323 35.89 10.96 6.17
N ILE A 324 35.88 9.63 6.25
CA ILE A 324 35.91 8.75 5.06
C ILE A 324 34.52 8.17 4.88
N THR A 325 33.94 8.31 3.70
CA THR A 325 32.61 7.80 3.37
C THR A 325 32.72 6.60 2.43
N ILE A 326 32.05 5.52 2.82
CA ILE A 326 32.02 4.27 2.08
C ILE A 326 30.56 3.98 1.76
N HIS A 327 30.24 3.94 0.47
CA HIS A 327 28.91 3.65 -0.05
C HIS A 327 28.90 2.24 -0.66
N GLY A 328 27.96 1.41 -0.25
CA GLY A 328 27.75 0.06 -0.81
C GLY A 328 26.27 -0.26 -0.91
N GLY A 329 25.93 -1.52 -1.17
CA GLY A 329 24.54 -1.95 -1.36
C GLY A 329 24.08 -1.93 -2.82
N PRO A 330 22.92 -2.52 -3.13
CA PRO A 330 22.51 -2.86 -4.49
C PRO A 330 22.30 -1.66 -5.42
N SER A 331 22.13 -0.45 -4.88
CA SER A 331 21.96 0.77 -5.68
C SER A 331 23.27 1.50 -5.97
N THR A 332 24.38 1.11 -5.35
CA THR A 332 25.69 1.68 -5.67
C THR A 332 26.11 1.18 -7.06
N PRO A 333 26.36 2.06 -8.05
CA PRO A 333 26.59 1.62 -9.43
C PRO A 333 27.87 0.80 -9.64
N ASP A 334 27.75 -0.35 -10.31
CA ASP A 334 28.86 -1.27 -10.61
C ASP A 334 29.46 -1.10 -12.01
N TYR A 335 28.70 -0.55 -12.97
CA TYR A 335 29.21 -0.29 -14.32
C TYR A 335 30.21 0.88 -14.29
N PRO A 336 31.44 0.74 -14.82
CA PRO A 336 32.50 1.75 -14.68
C PRO A 336 32.08 3.17 -15.04
N GLU A 337 31.44 3.37 -16.20
CA GLU A 337 30.97 4.69 -16.64
C GLU A 337 29.94 5.30 -15.67
N LYS A 338 29.01 4.48 -15.16
CA LYS A 338 28.00 4.92 -14.18
C LYS A 338 28.58 5.16 -12.80
N CYS A 339 29.58 4.37 -12.41
CA CYS A 339 30.34 4.59 -11.20
C CYS A 339 31.11 5.92 -11.28
N GLU A 340 31.79 6.20 -12.39
CA GLU A 340 32.46 7.49 -12.63
C GLU A 340 31.47 8.66 -12.55
N GLU A 341 30.32 8.58 -13.24
CA GLU A 341 29.24 9.58 -13.15
C GLU A 341 28.79 9.81 -11.70
N PHE A 342 28.61 8.73 -10.93
CA PHE A 342 28.24 8.76 -9.52
C PHE A 342 29.28 9.49 -8.66
N PHE A 343 30.58 9.20 -8.84
CA PHE A 343 31.65 9.92 -8.14
C PHE A 343 31.76 11.38 -8.56
N VAL A 344 31.53 11.72 -9.83
CA VAL A 344 31.56 13.11 -10.30
C VAL A 344 30.40 13.91 -9.68
N LYS A 345 29.19 13.34 -9.68
CA LYS A 345 28.00 13.97 -9.09
C LYS A 345 28.11 14.11 -7.57
N ASN A 346 28.72 13.12 -6.92
CA ASN A 346 28.77 13.00 -5.45
C ASN A 346 30.21 13.11 -4.93
N THR A 347 30.71 14.34 -4.82
CA THR A 347 32.09 14.61 -4.34
C THR A 347 32.34 14.23 -2.88
N SER A 348 31.28 13.99 -2.11
CA SER A 348 31.37 13.51 -0.73
C SER A 348 31.70 12.03 -0.61
N VAL A 349 31.56 11.24 -1.69
CA VAL A 349 31.87 9.81 -1.74
C VAL A 349 33.38 9.61 -1.93
N ASP A 350 34.01 8.90 -0.99
CA ASP A 350 35.42 8.51 -1.09
C ASP A 350 35.60 7.12 -1.71
N ILE A 351 34.77 6.16 -1.28
CA ILE A 351 34.86 4.75 -1.67
C ILE A 351 33.46 4.22 -2.00
N ALA A 352 33.34 3.49 -3.11
CA ALA A 352 32.19 2.69 -3.48
C ALA A 352 32.59 1.21 -3.38
N VAL A 353 31.75 0.40 -2.73
CA VAL A 353 31.93 -1.04 -2.58
C VAL A 353 30.90 -1.77 -3.44
N HIS A 354 31.39 -2.72 -4.23
CA HIS A 354 30.62 -3.46 -5.21
C HIS A 354 30.35 -4.88 -4.73
N ALA A 355 29.19 -5.43 -5.08
CA ALA A 355 28.72 -6.75 -4.62
C ALA A 355 28.66 -6.90 -3.08
N GLU A 356 29.30 -7.94 -2.53
CA GLU A 356 29.28 -8.25 -1.08
C GLU A 356 30.27 -7.36 -0.32
N GLY A 357 29.76 -6.71 0.74
CA GLY A 357 30.49 -5.69 1.48
C GLY A 357 31.34 -6.22 2.62
N GLU A 358 31.01 -7.38 3.18
CA GLU A 358 31.56 -7.90 4.44
C GLU A 358 33.10 -8.02 4.39
N VAL A 359 33.62 -8.63 3.33
CA VAL A 359 35.06 -8.80 3.15
C VAL A 359 35.72 -7.54 2.60
N SER A 360 35.12 -6.93 1.58
CA SER A 360 35.67 -5.74 0.91
C SER A 360 35.87 -4.57 1.88
N ILE A 361 34.88 -4.30 2.73
CA ILE A 361 34.96 -3.23 3.74
C ILE A 361 36.01 -3.56 4.79
N SER A 362 36.10 -4.81 5.25
CA SER A 362 37.13 -5.23 6.21
C SER A 362 38.54 -5.04 5.65
N GLU A 363 38.77 -5.39 4.38
CA GLU A 363 40.03 -5.15 3.69
C GLU A 363 40.31 -3.66 3.47
N VAL A 364 39.29 -2.85 3.13
CA VAL A 364 39.41 -1.37 3.05
C VAL A 364 39.89 -0.80 4.39
N LEU A 365 39.24 -1.17 5.49
CA LEU A 365 39.59 -0.67 6.83
C LEU A 365 40.98 -1.13 7.25
N ASN A 366 41.38 -2.36 6.91
CA ASN A 366 42.73 -2.86 7.16
C ASN A 366 43.81 -2.15 6.31
N ALA A 367 43.45 -1.69 5.12
CA ALA A 367 44.33 -0.95 4.22
C ALA A 367 44.56 0.51 4.67
N LEU A 368 43.84 1.01 5.67
CA LEU A 368 44.05 2.37 6.19
C LEU A 368 45.32 2.47 7.03
N ARG A 369 45.99 3.62 6.95
CA ARG A 369 47.04 3.98 7.92
C ARG A 369 46.38 4.57 9.14
N VAL A 370 46.56 3.93 10.29
CA VAL A 370 45.96 4.34 11.57
C VAL A 370 47.05 4.55 12.63
N ASP A 371 46.97 5.65 13.35
CA ASP A 371 47.77 6.00 14.53
C ASP A 371 46.87 6.64 15.59
N GLY A 372 46.41 5.84 16.55
CA GLY A 372 45.34 6.20 17.48
C GLY A 372 44.05 6.58 16.73
N SER A 373 43.49 7.75 17.05
CA SER A 373 42.35 8.35 16.34
C SER A 373 42.71 9.11 15.04
N ASN A 374 43.98 9.09 14.61
CA ASN A 374 44.38 9.61 13.30
C ASN A 374 44.34 8.50 12.25
N PHE A 375 43.79 8.82 11.08
CA PHE A 375 43.61 7.87 9.99
C PHE A 375 43.67 8.55 8.63
N GLN A 376 44.15 7.82 7.63
CA GLN A 376 44.20 8.25 6.24
C GLN A 376 44.15 7.06 5.29
N MET A 377 43.63 7.28 4.09
CA MET A 377 43.66 6.30 3.01
C MET A 377 45.11 6.01 2.59
N ASP A 378 45.46 4.74 2.46
CA ASP A 378 46.69 4.31 1.80
C ASP A 378 46.37 3.79 0.40
N PHE A 379 46.51 4.66 -0.60
CA PHE A 379 46.16 4.33 -1.98
C PHE A 379 46.96 3.15 -2.57
N ASN A 380 48.18 2.88 -2.07
CA ASN A 380 48.94 1.70 -2.51
C ASN A 380 48.32 0.40 -2.00
N SER A 381 47.82 0.41 -0.77
CA SER A 381 47.15 -0.74 -0.16
C SER A 381 45.73 -0.91 -0.71
N LEU A 382 44.98 0.20 -0.89
CA LEU A 382 43.61 0.17 -1.45
C LEU A 382 43.57 -0.41 -2.86
N LYS A 383 44.60 -0.19 -3.67
CA LYS A 383 44.70 -0.78 -5.02
C LYS A 383 44.70 -2.32 -5.03
N LEU A 384 45.02 -2.96 -3.90
CA LEU A 384 45.04 -4.40 -3.73
C LEU A 384 43.70 -4.97 -3.24
N VAL A 385 42.79 -4.12 -2.78
CA VAL A 385 41.46 -4.54 -2.31
C VAL A 385 40.58 -4.80 -3.54
N GLU A 386 40.02 -6.00 -3.65
CA GLU A 386 39.08 -6.31 -4.74
C GLU A 386 37.67 -5.79 -4.44
N GLY A 387 36.93 -5.41 -5.48
CA GLY A 387 35.51 -5.07 -5.40
C GLY A 387 35.24 -3.63 -4.95
N ILE A 388 36.20 -2.71 -5.13
CA ILE A 388 36.01 -1.29 -4.78
C ILE A 388 36.34 -0.34 -5.93
N SER A 389 35.69 0.81 -5.91
CA SER A 389 36.11 2.00 -6.63
C SER A 389 36.38 3.11 -5.62
N TYR A 390 37.44 3.89 -5.80
CA TYR A 390 37.77 4.94 -4.84
C TYR A 390 38.38 6.18 -5.51
N ARG A 391 38.30 7.29 -4.80
CA ARG A 391 38.91 8.55 -5.20
C ARG A 391 40.35 8.62 -4.71
N ASP A 392 41.28 8.60 -5.65
CA ASP A 392 42.70 8.74 -5.40
C ASP A 392 43.11 10.22 -5.47
N TYR A 393 43.77 10.70 -4.42
CA TYR A 393 44.29 12.06 -4.31
C TYR A 393 45.83 12.14 -4.35
N SER A 394 46.54 11.01 -4.58
CA SER A 394 47.99 10.94 -4.44
C SER A 394 48.78 11.83 -5.40
N GLN A 395 48.18 12.20 -6.54
CA GLN A 395 48.80 13.01 -7.59
C GLN A 395 48.37 14.49 -7.54
N GLY A 396 47.67 14.93 -6.49
CA GLY A 396 47.19 16.31 -6.34
C GLY A 396 45.95 16.66 -7.18
N THR A 397 45.54 15.78 -8.11
CA THR A 397 44.22 15.80 -8.78
C THR A 397 43.44 14.55 -8.40
N SER A 398 42.11 14.67 -8.25
CA SER A 398 41.27 13.51 -7.94
C SER A 398 41.08 12.64 -9.17
N GLN A 399 41.49 11.37 -9.11
CA GLN A 399 41.20 10.36 -10.13
C GLN A 399 40.33 9.25 -9.51
N ILE A 400 39.43 8.67 -10.29
CA ILE A 400 38.66 7.49 -9.86
C ILE A 400 39.45 6.24 -10.26
N VAL A 401 39.67 5.36 -9.29
CA VAL A 401 40.38 4.08 -9.48
C VAL A 401 39.40 2.95 -9.27
N HIS A 402 39.30 2.06 -10.26
CA HIS A 402 38.57 0.81 -10.17
C HIS A 402 39.53 -0.34 -9.92
N THR A 403 39.21 -1.18 -8.93
CA THR A 403 39.98 -2.39 -8.61
C THR A 403 39.43 -3.62 -9.33
N ALA A 404 40.10 -4.77 -9.18
CA ALA A 404 39.60 -6.02 -9.75
C ALA A 404 38.24 -6.39 -9.14
N LYS A 405 37.36 -7.02 -9.94
CA LYS A 405 36.05 -7.50 -9.45
C LYS A 405 36.25 -8.59 -8.40
N ARG A 406 35.54 -8.49 -7.28
CA ARG A 406 35.54 -9.53 -6.24
C ARG A 406 34.69 -10.72 -6.67
N THR A 407 35.22 -11.92 -6.45
CA THR A 407 34.42 -13.14 -6.55
C THR A 407 33.55 -13.30 -5.31
N ARG A 408 32.26 -13.61 -5.50
CA ARG A 408 31.31 -13.85 -4.40
C ARG A 408 31.85 -14.88 -3.40
N MET A 409 31.55 -14.66 -2.12
CA MET A 409 31.95 -15.55 -1.04
C MET A 409 31.44 -16.98 -1.26
N LYS A 410 32.28 -17.97 -0.97
CA LYS A 410 31.93 -19.39 -1.17
C LYS A 410 31.12 -19.96 -0.02
N ASP A 411 31.41 -19.53 1.20
CA ASP A 411 30.79 -19.98 2.44
C ASP A 411 30.34 -18.75 3.23
N PRO A 412 29.04 -18.45 3.31
CA PRO A 412 28.55 -17.28 4.00
C PRO A 412 28.62 -17.40 5.53
N ASN A 413 28.85 -18.61 6.06
CA ASN A 413 28.94 -18.83 7.51
C ASN A 413 30.23 -18.28 8.15
N VAL A 414 31.21 -17.88 7.34
CA VAL A 414 32.44 -17.24 7.85
C VAL A 414 32.16 -15.86 8.45
N ILE A 415 31.00 -15.25 8.15
CA ILE A 415 30.56 -14.00 8.77
C ILE A 415 29.63 -14.36 9.93
N PRO A 416 29.95 -13.97 11.18
CA PRO A 416 29.09 -14.27 12.32
C PRO A 416 27.68 -13.68 12.20
N SER A 417 26.72 -14.25 12.93
CA SER A 417 25.35 -13.71 12.98
C SER A 417 25.31 -12.45 13.85
N PRO A 418 24.74 -11.32 13.36
CA PRO A 418 24.58 -10.12 14.19
C PRO A 418 23.60 -10.31 15.35
N TYR A 419 22.60 -11.18 15.18
CA TYR A 419 21.66 -11.54 16.23
C TYR A 419 22.39 -12.25 17.39
N MET A 420 23.15 -13.29 17.07
CA MET A 420 23.88 -14.08 18.08
C MET A 420 25.08 -13.34 18.68
N ALA A 421 25.63 -12.36 17.96
CA ALA A 421 26.71 -11.52 18.44
C ALA A 421 26.23 -10.35 19.32
N GLY A 422 24.92 -10.19 19.52
CA GLY A 422 24.33 -9.14 20.34
C GLY A 422 24.40 -7.75 19.71
N VAL A 423 24.58 -7.65 18.39
CA VAL A 423 24.69 -6.37 17.66
C VAL A 423 23.36 -5.60 17.68
N PHE A 424 22.25 -6.31 17.85
CA PHE A 424 20.90 -5.72 17.87
C PHE A 424 20.29 -5.63 19.27
N ASP A 425 21.00 -6.06 20.32
CA ASP A 425 20.47 -6.14 21.69
C ASP A 425 20.18 -4.77 22.32
N HIS A 426 20.70 -3.66 21.75
CA HIS A 426 20.46 -2.29 22.22
C HIS A 426 19.28 -1.61 21.51
N TYR A 427 18.69 -2.23 20.50
CA TYR A 427 17.48 -1.71 19.86
C TYR A 427 16.29 -1.83 20.83
N GLY A 428 15.44 -0.82 20.84
CA GLY A 428 14.30 -0.71 21.74
C GLY A 428 13.13 -1.61 21.37
N ASP A 429 11.97 -1.32 21.96
CA ASP A 429 10.73 -2.09 21.76
C ASP A 429 9.98 -1.77 20.46
N ASP A 430 10.38 -0.70 19.77
CA ASP A 430 9.67 -0.18 18.59
C ASP A 430 10.08 -0.86 17.26
N VAL A 431 10.83 -1.97 17.30
CA VAL A 431 11.22 -2.71 16.08
C VAL A 431 10.16 -3.75 15.72
N GLU A 432 9.45 -3.51 14.63
CA GLU A 432 8.36 -4.38 14.16
C GLU A 432 8.86 -5.59 13.35
N ALA A 433 9.99 -5.44 12.65
CA ALA A 433 10.43 -6.40 11.65
C ALA A 433 11.90 -6.81 11.76
N ALA A 434 12.16 -8.10 11.62
CA ALA A 434 13.49 -8.70 11.58
C ALA A 434 13.75 -9.38 10.24
N ILE A 435 15.00 -9.30 9.76
CA ILE A 435 15.39 -9.81 8.44
C ILE A 435 16.42 -10.93 8.61
N ILE A 436 16.19 -12.08 7.99
CA ILE A 436 17.16 -13.18 7.92
C ILE A 436 17.48 -13.55 6.46
N GLU A 437 18.62 -14.18 6.24
CA GLU A 437 18.93 -14.90 5.01
C GLU A 437 19.10 -16.39 5.36
N SER A 438 18.32 -17.28 4.76
CA SER A 438 18.58 -18.72 4.84
C SER A 438 19.55 -19.16 3.75
N ASN A 439 19.57 -18.43 2.64
CA ASN A 439 20.50 -18.59 1.54
C ASN A 439 20.71 -17.29 0.76
N ARG A 440 21.79 -17.22 -0.02
CA ARG A 440 22.17 -16.04 -0.81
C ARG A 440 22.40 -16.41 -2.27
N GLY A 441 21.82 -15.62 -3.16
CA GLY A 441 21.94 -15.73 -4.63
C GLY A 441 20.70 -16.27 -5.33
N CYS A 442 20.68 -16.17 -6.66
CA CYS A 442 19.55 -16.54 -7.49
C CYS A 442 20.07 -17.23 -8.77
N PRO A 443 19.56 -18.43 -9.15
CA PRO A 443 20.04 -19.13 -10.33
C PRO A 443 19.44 -18.62 -11.66
N PHE A 444 18.56 -17.60 -11.60
CA PHE A 444 17.79 -17.10 -12.75
C PHE A 444 18.41 -15.84 -13.35
N GLY A 445 18.36 -15.69 -14.67
CA GLY A 445 19.00 -14.60 -15.42
C GLY A 445 18.09 -13.43 -15.84
N CYS A 446 16.97 -13.20 -15.14
CA CYS A 446 16.00 -12.17 -15.52
C CYS A 446 16.67 -10.78 -15.64
N THR A 447 16.49 -10.10 -16.78
CA THR A 447 17.25 -8.87 -17.08
C THR A 447 16.90 -7.71 -16.18
N PHE A 448 15.68 -7.64 -15.64
CA PHE A 448 15.25 -6.59 -14.72
C PHE A 448 15.74 -6.78 -13.28
N CYS A 449 16.40 -7.90 -12.96
CA CYS A 449 16.67 -8.30 -11.57
C CYS A 449 18.17 -8.19 -11.24
N ASP A 450 18.49 -7.57 -10.11
CA ASP A 450 19.88 -7.48 -9.65
C ASP A 450 20.38 -8.77 -8.97
N TRP A 451 19.50 -9.55 -8.35
CA TRP A 451 19.88 -10.82 -7.72
C TRP A 451 20.53 -11.83 -8.68
N GLY A 452 20.14 -11.78 -9.96
CA GLY A 452 20.60 -12.66 -11.03
C GLY A 452 21.60 -12.02 -11.99
N SER A 453 21.95 -10.73 -11.80
CA SER A 453 22.76 -9.93 -12.73
C SER A 453 24.15 -10.50 -12.98
N ALA A 454 24.66 -11.30 -12.03
CA ALA A 454 25.82 -12.13 -12.22
C ALA A 454 25.42 -13.51 -12.78
N ILE A 455 25.53 -13.65 -14.11
CA ILE A 455 25.33 -14.87 -14.89
C ILE A 455 25.74 -16.15 -14.11
N ASN A 456 24.80 -17.07 -13.88
CA ASN A 456 25.04 -18.45 -13.41
C ASN A 456 25.53 -18.60 -11.94
N GLN A 457 24.96 -17.83 -11.00
CA GLN A 457 25.34 -17.93 -9.59
C GLN A 457 24.82 -19.19 -8.90
N LYS A 458 25.73 -19.90 -8.24
CA LYS A 458 25.39 -21.00 -7.33
C LYS A 458 24.89 -20.41 -6.01
N VAL A 459 23.63 -20.72 -5.67
CA VAL A 459 23.03 -20.36 -4.38
C VAL A 459 23.86 -20.95 -3.23
N ARG A 460 24.20 -20.11 -2.25
CA ARG A 460 24.95 -20.47 -1.03
C ARG A 460 24.00 -20.50 0.15
N LYS A 461 24.10 -21.51 1.00
CA LYS A 461 23.20 -21.70 2.14
C LYS A 461 23.92 -21.32 3.42
N PHE A 462 23.23 -20.63 4.33
CA PHE A 462 23.65 -20.55 5.72
C PHE A 462 23.36 -21.87 6.43
N ASP A 463 24.11 -22.17 7.48
CA ASP A 463 23.91 -23.39 8.27
C ASP A 463 22.52 -23.39 8.92
N MET A 464 21.88 -24.57 8.97
CA MET A 464 20.51 -24.67 9.50
C MET A 464 20.44 -24.24 10.96
N ASP A 465 21.42 -24.64 11.77
CA ASP A 465 21.48 -24.30 13.19
C ASP A 465 21.54 -22.78 13.41
N ARG A 466 22.28 -22.06 12.57
CA ARG A 466 22.31 -20.59 12.60
C ARG A 466 20.94 -20.00 12.29
N VAL A 467 20.30 -20.45 11.20
CA VAL A 467 18.98 -19.96 10.78
C VAL A 467 17.95 -20.17 11.89
N LYS A 468 17.94 -21.35 12.52
CA LYS A 468 17.07 -21.65 13.68
C LYS A 468 17.36 -20.76 14.88
N GLN A 469 18.63 -20.52 15.20
CA GLN A 469 19.01 -19.63 16.30
C GLN A 469 18.57 -18.18 16.05
N GLU A 470 18.69 -17.68 14.81
CA GLU A 470 18.20 -16.35 14.44
C GLU A 470 16.67 -16.26 14.56
N ILE A 471 15.93 -17.27 14.09
CA ILE A 471 14.45 -17.33 14.24
C ILE A 471 14.03 -17.36 15.72
N GLU A 472 14.70 -18.16 16.55
CA GLU A 472 14.42 -18.21 17.99
C GLU A 472 14.72 -16.88 18.66
N TRP A 473 15.83 -16.22 18.31
CA TRP A 473 16.15 -14.88 18.82
C TRP A 473 15.04 -13.89 18.46
N ILE A 474 14.56 -13.90 17.21
CA ILE A 474 13.52 -12.99 16.72
C ILE A 474 12.20 -13.21 17.47
N ALA A 475 11.82 -14.46 17.69
CA ALA A 475 10.62 -14.80 18.46
C ALA A 475 10.72 -14.36 19.93
N GLN A 476 11.89 -14.55 20.57
CA GLN A 476 12.14 -14.09 21.94
C GLN A 476 12.10 -12.56 22.06
N HIS A 477 12.53 -11.83 21.04
CA HIS A 477 12.51 -10.36 20.99
C HIS A 477 11.17 -9.80 20.49
N GLN A 478 10.17 -10.66 20.28
CA GLN A 478 8.79 -10.29 19.95
C GLN A 478 8.65 -9.49 18.66
N SER A 479 9.52 -9.71 17.67
CA SER A 479 9.34 -9.07 16.36
C SER A 479 8.12 -9.65 15.66
N LYS A 480 7.18 -8.78 15.30
CA LYS A 480 5.91 -9.16 14.66
C LYS A 480 6.12 -9.75 13.27
N VAL A 481 7.03 -9.17 12.50
CA VAL A 481 7.27 -9.52 11.10
C VAL A 481 8.64 -10.18 10.94
N LEU A 482 8.69 -11.34 10.29
CA LEU A 482 9.92 -11.99 9.84
C LEU A 482 10.06 -11.88 8.33
N TRP A 483 11.10 -11.19 7.87
CA TRP A 483 11.49 -11.10 6.47
C TRP A 483 12.56 -12.14 6.14
N ILE A 484 12.26 -13.07 5.24
CA ILE A 484 13.28 -13.97 4.68
C ILE A 484 13.76 -13.38 3.36
N ALA A 485 14.92 -12.73 3.39
CA ALA A 485 15.51 -12.04 2.24
C ALA A 485 16.10 -12.97 1.17
N ASP A 486 15.67 -14.23 1.15
CA ASP A 486 16.04 -15.18 0.11
C ASP A 486 15.38 -14.78 -1.22
N ALA A 487 16.08 -14.99 -2.34
CA ALA A 487 15.52 -14.69 -3.66
C ALA A 487 14.48 -15.73 -4.15
N ASN A 488 14.46 -16.94 -3.57
CA ASN A 488 13.62 -18.07 -4.00
C ASN A 488 13.34 -19.04 -2.83
N PHE A 489 12.67 -18.60 -1.77
CA PHE A 489 12.27 -19.47 -0.66
C PHE A 489 11.34 -20.60 -1.14
N GLY A 490 11.57 -21.83 -0.69
CA GLY A 490 10.89 -23.04 -1.17
C GLY A 490 11.59 -23.75 -2.34
N ILE A 491 12.82 -23.33 -2.70
CA ILE A 491 13.64 -24.02 -3.70
C ILE A 491 14.29 -25.30 -3.15
N TYR A 492 14.43 -25.44 -1.83
CA TYR A 492 15.03 -26.61 -1.16
C TYR A 492 14.07 -27.28 -0.17
N ASP A 493 14.25 -28.59 0.07
CA ASP A 493 13.47 -29.33 1.07
C ASP A 493 13.62 -28.75 2.48
N ARG A 494 14.80 -28.19 2.78
CA ARG A 494 15.10 -27.55 4.08
C ARG A 494 14.24 -26.32 4.36
N ASP A 495 13.62 -25.72 3.34
CA ASP A 495 12.80 -24.51 3.51
C ASP A 495 11.47 -24.85 4.20
N ILE A 496 10.99 -26.09 4.07
CA ILE A 496 9.86 -26.62 4.84
C ILE A 496 10.25 -26.72 6.33
N GLU A 497 11.44 -27.25 6.63
CA GLU A 497 11.95 -27.33 8.02
C GLU A 497 12.10 -25.94 8.66
N VAL A 498 12.49 -24.92 7.87
CA VAL A 498 12.51 -23.52 8.34
C VAL A 498 11.09 -23.04 8.66
N ALA A 499 10.11 -23.30 7.78
CA ALA A 499 8.71 -22.91 8.01
C ALA A 499 8.12 -23.60 9.25
N GLU A 500 8.37 -24.89 9.44
CA GLU A 500 7.94 -25.66 10.62
C GLU A 500 8.55 -25.07 11.90
N TYR A 501 9.83 -24.71 11.87
CA TYR A 501 10.50 -24.12 13.04
C TYR A 501 9.99 -22.71 13.37
N ILE A 502 9.60 -21.92 12.36
CA ILE A 502 8.93 -20.63 12.59
C ILE A 502 7.62 -20.83 13.35
N ILE A 503 6.82 -21.84 12.97
CA ILE A 503 5.58 -22.17 13.69
C ILE A 503 5.87 -22.64 15.11
N GLU A 504 6.87 -23.50 15.30
CA GLU A 504 7.28 -23.94 16.65
C GLU A 504 7.62 -22.74 17.55
N MET A 505 8.34 -21.75 17.01
CA MET A 505 8.68 -20.53 17.76
C MET A 505 7.46 -19.64 18.00
N LYS A 506 6.55 -19.53 17.03
CA LYS A 506 5.28 -18.81 17.23
C LYS A 506 4.42 -19.46 18.31
N GLU A 507 4.28 -20.78 18.33
CA GLU A 507 3.54 -21.49 19.37
C GLU A 507 4.17 -21.30 20.76
N LYS A 508 5.50 -21.20 20.82
CA LYS A 508 6.27 -21.04 22.06
C LYS A 508 6.27 -19.61 22.60
N TYR A 509 6.34 -18.60 21.73
CA TYR A 509 6.58 -17.20 22.11
C TYR A 509 5.49 -16.22 21.66
N GLY A 510 4.57 -16.63 20.79
CA GLY A 510 3.57 -15.77 20.14
C GLY A 510 4.05 -15.08 18.85
N PHE A 511 5.34 -15.23 18.49
CA PHE A 511 6.00 -14.49 17.40
C PHE A 511 6.87 -15.40 16.52
N PRO A 512 7.05 -15.08 15.23
CA PRO A 512 6.45 -13.96 14.51
C PRO A 512 4.96 -14.20 14.20
N GLN A 513 4.23 -13.15 13.81
CA GLN A 513 2.82 -13.22 13.39
C GLN A 513 2.67 -13.11 11.87
N GLU A 514 3.61 -12.43 11.20
CA GLU A 514 3.65 -12.26 9.74
C GLU A 514 5.01 -12.72 9.20
N VAL A 515 5.00 -13.37 8.04
CA VAL A 515 6.21 -13.83 7.35
C VAL A 515 6.20 -13.35 5.90
N VAL A 516 7.16 -12.50 5.56
CA VAL A 516 7.34 -11.93 4.22
C VAL A 516 8.51 -12.61 3.52
N VAL A 517 8.26 -13.17 2.34
CA VAL A 517 9.25 -13.96 1.59
C VAL A 517 9.06 -13.82 0.09
N ASN A 518 10.15 -13.98 -0.67
CA ASN A 518 10.07 -14.17 -2.11
C ASN A 518 10.06 -15.67 -2.43
N TYR A 519 8.94 -16.19 -2.91
CA TYR A 519 8.82 -17.61 -3.21
C TYR A 519 9.55 -18.03 -4.49
N THR A 520 9.85 -19.33 -4.56
CA THR A 520 10.49 -19.94 -5.72
C THR A 520 9.74 -19.67 -7.03
N LYS A 521 10.47 -19.17 -8.04
CA LYS A 521 9.94 -18.90 -9.40
C LYS A 521 9.48 -20.15 -10.13
N ASN A 522 9.97 -21.33 -9.74
CA ASN A 522 9.51 -22.61 -10.23
C ASN A 522 8.71 -23.25 -9.12
N THR A 523 7.43 -22.89 -9.01
CA THR A 523 6.59 -23.36 -7.92
C THR A 523 6.51 -24.89 -7.93
N THR A 524 6.69 -25.46 -6.75
CA THR A 524 6.74 -26.91 -6.51
C THR A 524 5.73 -27.26 -5.43
N VAL A 525 5.48 -28.55 -5.22
CA VAL A 525 4.71 -29.06 -4.08
C VAL A 525 5.22 -28.48 -2.74
N ARG A 526 6.51 -28.15 -2.63
CA ARG A 526 7.08 -27.50 -1.43
C ARG A 526 6.42 -26.17 -1.10
N LEU A 527 6.02 -25.39 -2.11
CA LEU A 527 5.30 -24.13 -1.85
C LEU A 527 3.96 -24.42 -1.17
N VAL A 528 3.24 -25.45 -1.64
CA VAL A 528 1.99 -25.89 -1.02
C VAL A 528 2.25 -26.29 0.43
N ASP A 529 3.30 -27.07 0.69
CA ASP A 529 3.65 -27.51 2.05
C ASP A 529 3.98 -26.33 2.96
N ILE A 530 4.79 -25.36 2.50
CA ILE A 530 5.15 -24.15 3.26
C ILE A 530 3.90 -23.32 3.58
N ILE A 531 3.05 -23.04 2.58
CA ILE A 531 1.84 -22.23 2.80
C ILE A 531 0.85 -22.95 3.70
N LYS A 532 0.76 -24.28 3.60
CA LYS A 532 -0.05 -25.08 4.51
C LYS A 532 0.47 -24.98 5.95
N VAL A 533 1.78 -25.13 6.17
CA VAL A 533 2.40 -24.95 7.49
C VAL A 533 2.10 -23.56 8.06
N PHE A 534 2.25 -22.51 7.27
CA PHE A 534 1.93 -21.14 7.70
C PHE A 534 0.44 -20.93 7.97
N SER A 535 -0.44 -21.45 7.10
CA SER A 535 -1.90 -21.31 7.27
C SER A 535 -2.40 -22.07 8.50
N ASP A 536 -1.96 -23.31 8.70
CA ASP A 536 -2.32 -24.14 9.85
C ASP A 536 -1.78 -23.53 11.17
N GLY A 537 -0.60 -22.92 11.13
CA GLY A 537 0.00 -22.19 12.26
C GLY A 537 -0.49 -20.76 12.45
N GLY A 538 -1.43 -20.27 11.63
CA GLY A 538 -2.00 -18.92 11.69
C GLY A 538 -0.98 -17.79 11.43
N ILE A 539 0.09 -18.05 10.69
CA ILE A 539 1.01 -17.02 10.19
C ILE A 539 0.33 -16.29 9.04
N ILE A 540 0.39 -14.96 9.05
CA ILE A 540 -0.01 -14.16 7.89
C ILE A 540 1.06 -14.34 6.81
N SER A 541 0.75 -15.17 5.81
CA SER A 541 1.56 -15.36 4.62
C SER A 541 0.68 -15.86 3.47
N GLN A 542 1.11 -15.62 2.24
CA GLN A 542 0.33 -15.93 1.02
C GLN A 542 1.22 -16.66 0.03
N GLY A 543 0.69 -17.67 -0.67
CA GLY A 543 1.41 -18.25 -1.79
C GLY A 543 1.47 -17.25 -2.94
N VAL A 544 2.65 -16.74 -3.26
CA VAL A 544 2.83 -15.84 -4.42
C VAL A 544 3.53 -16.60 -5.54
N ILE A 545 2.90 -16.65 -6.72
CA ILE A 545 3.51 -17.17 -7.94
C ILE A 545 3.92 -16.02 -8.85
N SER A 546 5.20 -15.69 -8.89
CA SER A 546 5.68 -14.57 -9.72
C SER A 546 5.72 -14.93 -11.21
N ILE A 547 4.62 -14.71 -11.96
CA ILE A 547 4.55 -14.95 -13.41
C ILE A 547 5.16 -13.80 -14.21
N GLN A 548 4.94 -12.56 -13.77
CA GLN A 548 5.36 -11.30 -14.38
C GLN A 548 4.70 -10.94 -15.73
N THR A 549 4.53 -11.90 -16.63
CA THR A 549 3.73 -11.82 -17.88
C THR A 549 3.71 -13.21 -18.54
N MET A 550 2.68 -13.56 -19.32
CA MET A 550 2.67 -14.79 -20.14
C MET A 550 3.02 -14.52 -21.61
N ASP A 551 3.24 -13.27 -21.99
CA ASP A 551 3.59 -12.91 -23.36
C ASP A 551 4.99 -13.42 -23.73
N THR A 552 5.06 -14.34 -24.70
CA THR A 552 6.30 -15.03 -25.07
C THR A 552 7.36 -14.07 -25.61
N GLN A 553 6.95 -13.02 -26.32
CA GLN A 553 7.88 -12.03 -26.87
C GLN A 553 8.53 -11.21 -25.74
N THR A 554 7.74 -10.76 -24.77
CA THR A 554 8.24 -10.05 -23.59
C THR A 554 9.18 -10.93 -22.77
N LEU A 555 8.81 -12.20 -22.56
CA LEU A 555 9.64 -13.17 -21.83
C LEU A 555 11.01 -13.41 -22.48
N GLU A 556 11.07 -13.50 -23.80
CA GLU A 556 12.32 -13.60 -24.55
C GLU A 556 13.20 -12.36 -24.38
N VAL A 557 12.60 -11.17 -24.42
CA VAL A 557 13.32 -9.90 -24.27
C VAL A 557 13.98 -9.78 -22.90
N ILE A 558 13.27 -10.20 -21.84
CA ILE A 558 13.73 -10.06 -20.45
C ILE A 558 14.53 -11.27 -19.94
N ASP A 559 14.90 -12.20 -20.83
CA ASP A 559 15.57 -13.47 -20.52
C ASP A 559 14.92 -14.24 -19.36
N ARG A 560 13.58 -14.32 -19.40
CA ARG A 560 12.79 -15.02 -18.39
C ARG A 560 12.15 -16.26 -18.99
N LYS A 561 12.37 -17.38 -18.31
CA LYS A 561 11.63 -18.63 -18.54
C LYS A 561 10.61 -18.79 -17.43
N ASN A 562 9.34 -18.73 -17.80
CA ASN A 562 8.24 -18.93 -16.85
C ASN A 562 7.94 -20.40 -16.58
N ILE A 563 7.15 -20.62 -15.53
CA ILE A 563 6.51 -21.92 -15.28
C ILE A 563 5.62 -22.24 -16.49
N LYS A 564 5.63 -23.51 -16.92
CA LYS A 564 4.71 -23.97 -17.96
C LYS A 564 3.27 -23.81 -17.47
N LEU A 565 2.40 -23.28 -18.32
CA LEU A 565 1.00 -23.00 -17.97
C LEU A 565 0.28 -24.16 -17.27
N GLY A 566 0.37 -25.38 -17.80
CA GLY A 566 -0.28 -26.55 -17.17
C GLY A 566 0.21 -26.88 -15.76
N LYS A 567 1.46 -26.52 -15.40
CA LYS A 567 1.95 -26.68 -14.03
C LYS A 567 1.45 -25.58 -13.10
N TYR A 568 1.25 -24.37 -13.64
CA TYR A 568 0.60 -23.30 -12.89
C TYR A 568 -0.86 -23.67 -12.58
N GLU A 569 -1.59 -24.19 -13.57
CA GLU A 569 -2.97 -24.68 -13.40
C GLU A 569 -3.04 -25.80 -12.36
N GLU A 570 -2.14 -26.79 -12.42
CA GLU A 570 -2.07 -27.87 -11.41
C GLU A 570 -1.88 -27.32 -9.99
N LEU A 571 -0.97 -26.36 -9.81
CA LEU A 571 -0.73 -25.77 -8.49
C LEU A 571 -1.91 -24.93 -8.02
N ARG A 572 -2.52 -24.14 -8.91
CA ARG A 572 -3.74 -23.39 -8.60
C ARG A 572 -4.83 -24.32 -8.09
N ASP A 573 -5.07 -25.44 -8.78
CA ASP A 573 -6.11 -26.39 -8.40
C ASP A 573 -5.83 -27.00 -7.02
N ILE A 574 -4.57 -27.34 -6.72
CA ILE A 574 -4.17 -27.81 -5.39
C ILE A 574 -4.43 -26.75 -4.31
N PHE A 575 -4.07 -25.48 -4.56
CA PHE A 575 -4.31 -24.39 -3.61
C PHE A 575 -5.81 -24.17 -3.37
N MET A 576 -6.64 -24.22 -4.42
CA MET A 576 -8.09 -24.11 -4.31
C MET A 576 -8.70 -25.26 -3.51
N ASP A 577 -8.33 -26.51 -3.82
CA ASP A 577 -8.84 -27.70 -3.14
C ASP A 577 -8.46 -27.72 -1.65
N LEU A 578 -7.26 -27.25 -1.32
CA LEU A 578 -6.77 -27.13 0.06
C LEU A 578 -7.22 -25.86 0.76
N LYS A 579 -7.96 -24.97 0.08
CA LYS A 579 -8.39 -23.66 0.62
C LYS A 579 -7.20 -22.84 1.15
N LEU A 580 -6.12 -22.77 0.37
CA LEU A 580 -4.92 -22.00 0.70
C LEU A 580 -4.90 -20.66 -0.06
N PRO A 581 -4.36 -19.59 0.55
CA PRO A 581 -4.27 -18.29 -0.11
C PRO A 581 -3.23 -18.32 -1.24
N LEU A 582 -3.65 -17.86 -2.42
CA LEU A 582 -2.83 -17.76 -3.62
C LEU A 582 -2.96 -16.37 -4.24
N SER A 583 -1.86 -15.82 -4.73
CA SER A 583 -1.81 -14.60 -5.54
C SER A 583 -0.65 -14.68 -6.54
N THR A 584 -0.56 -13.69 -7.43
CA THR A 584 0.48 -13.61 -8.47
C THR A 584 0.98 -12.19 -8.67
N ASP A 585 2.24 -12.07 -9.07
CA ASP A 585 2.84 -10.81 -9.47
C ASP A 585 2.81 -10.63 -10.99
N LEU A 586 2.57 -9.39 -11.41
CA LEU A 586 2.68 -8.91 -12.77
C LEU A 586 3.64 -7.71 -12.82
N MET A 587 4.44 -7.57 -13.88
CA MET A 587 5.21 -6.34 -14.11
C MET A 587 4.59 -5.52 -15.23
N LEU A 588 4.30 -4.26 -14.95
CA LEU A 588 3.79 -3.30 -15.92
C LEU A 588 4.94 -2.57 -16.59
N GLY A 589 4.91 -2.49 -17.93
CA GLY A 589 5.92 -1.75 -18.70
C GLY A 589 7.25 -2.49 -18.88
N LEU A 590 7.26 -3.83 -18.94
CA LEU A 590 8.45 -4.54 -19.37
C LEU A 590 8.74 -4.29 -20.85
N PRO A 591 10.02 -4.17 -21.29
CA PRO A 591 10.35 -4.07 -22.71
C PRO A 591 9.83 -5.30 -23.48
N GLY A 592 9.08 -5.07 -24.55
CA GLY A 592 8.39 -6.12 -25.31
C GLY A 592 6.89 -6.22 -25.05
N THR A 593 6.39 -5.61 -23.96
CA THR A 593 4.96 -5.64 -23.64
C THR A 593 4.13 -4.76 -24.59
N SER A 594 2.83 -5.06 -24.64
CA SER A 594 1.81 -4.29 -25.37
C SER A 594 0.48 -4.29 -24.60
N MET A 595 -0.44 -3.41 -24.97
CA MET A 595 -1.80 -3.38 -24.37
C MET A 595 -2.52 -4.74 -24.50
N GLU A 596 -2.42 -5.40 -25.65
CA GLU A 596 -3.05 -6.71 -25.85
C GLU A 596 -2.39 -7.81 -25.02
N ALA A 597 -1.05 -7.76 -24.84
CA ALA A 597 -0.36 -8.67 -23.93
C ALA A 597 -0.85 -8.51 -22.48
N LEU A 598 -0.97 -7.26 -22.00
CA LEU A 598 -1.52 -6.97 -20.68
C LEU A 598 -2.97 -7.46 -20.54
N LYS A 599 -3.82 -7.20 -21.53
CA LYS A 599 -5.20 -7.69 -21.52
C LYS A 599 -5.27 -9.21 -21.44
N ASN A 600 -4.39 -9.92 -22.18
CA ASN A 600 -4.32 -11.37 -22.14
C ASN A 600 -3.87 -11.89 -20.77
N ASP A 601 -2.87 -11.25 -20.16
CA ASP A 601 -2.42 -11.59 -18.81
C ASP A 601 -3.54 -11.41 -17.78
N LEU A 602 -4.20 -10.25 -17.77
CA LEU A 602 -5.29 -9.94 -16.85
C LEU A 602 -6.50 -10.86 -17.06
N GLN A 603 -6.86 -11.19 -18.31
CA GLN A 603 -7.93 -12.13 -18.60
C GLN A 603 -7.66 -13.50 -17.97
N HIS A 604 -6.44 -14.00 -18.12
CA HIS A 604 -6.08 -15.31 -17.58
C HIS A 604 -6.24 -15.36 -16.06
N TYR A 605 -5.90 -14.28 -15.35
CA TYR A 605 -6.08 -14.21 -13.91
C TYR A 605 -7.57 -14.18 -13.50
N ILE A 606 -8.44 -13.56 -14.30
CA ILE A 606 -9.90 -13.62 -14.11
C ILE A 606 -10.39 -15.06 -14.26
N ASP A 607 -9.96 -15.74 -15.33
CA ASP A 607 -10.34 -17.13 -15.63
C ASP A 607 -9.84 -18.10 -14.56
N ALA A 608 -8.62 -17.87 -14.06
CA ALA A 608 -8.03 -18.63 -12.97
C ALA A 608 -8.58 -18.26 -11.59
N ASP A 609 -9.35 -17.17 -11.47
CA ASP A 609 -9.80 -16.58 -10.21
C ASP A 609 -8.67 -16.36 -9.19
N VAL A 610 -7.51 -15.93 -9.67
CA VAL A 610 -6.32 -15.64 -8.84
C VAL A 610 -6.12 -14.12 -8.75
N PRO A 611 -6.02 -13.54 -7.54
CA PRO A 611 -5.64 -12.15 -7.35
C PRO A 611 -4.27 -11.85 -7.96
N VAL A 612 -4.17 -10.72 -8.66
CA VAL A 612 -2.92 -10.23 -9.23
C VAL A 612 -2.54 -8.87 -8.63
N LYS A 613 -1.26 -8.72 -8.28
CA LYS A 613 -0.65 -7.43 -7.95
C LYS A 613 0.34 -7.07 -9.05
N ALA A 614 0.14 -5.92 -9.67
CA ALA A 614 0.99 -5.43 -10.74
C ALA A 614 1.88 -4.27 -10.29
N TYR A 615 3.17 -4.38 -10.61
CA TYR A 615 4.19 -3.42 -10.22
C TYR A 615 4.74 -2.71 -11.45
N PRO A 616 4.78 -1.36 -11.47
CA PRO A 616 5.51 -0.62 -12.49
C PRO A 616 6.99 -1.03 -12.52
N THR A 617 7.52 -1.26 -13.73
CA THR A 617 8.92 -1.67 -13.88
C THR A 617 9.85 -0.51 -13.53
N GLN A 618 10.73 -0.71 -12.54
CA GLN A 618 11.79 0.21 -12.18
C GLN A 618 13.15 -0.32 -12.66
N LEU A 619 13.98 0.57 -13.21
CA LEU A 619 15.32 0.23 -13.66
C LEU A 619 16.26 0.11 -12.46
N LEU A 620 16.68 -1.10 -12.14
CA LEU A 620 17.69 -1.33 -11.09
C LEU A 620 19.09 -1.06 -11.65
N PRO A 621 19.93 -0.21 -11.01
CA PRO A 621 21.20 0.28 -11.57
C PRO A 621 22.18 -0.80 -12.02
N ASN A 622 22.17 -1.95 -11.35
CA ASN A 622 23.11 -3.05 -11.56
C ASN A 622 22.48 -4.27 -12.26
N SER A 623 21.20 -4.19 -12.63
CA SER A 623 20.55 -5.23 -13.41
C SER A 623 21.09 -5.31 -14.85
N PRO A 624 20.97 -6.46 -15.55
CA PRO A 624 21.30 -6.53 -16.97
C PRO A 624 20.50 -5.57 -17.86
N MET A 625 19.30 -5.17 -17.43
CA MET A 625 18.45 -4.19 -18.13
C MET A 625 19.07 -2.79 -18.13
N ALA A 626 19.85 -2.45 -17.09
CA ALA A 626 20.58 -1.20 -17.00
C ALA A 626 21.91 -1.20 -17.78
N ASP A 627 22.28 -2.31 -18.41
CA ASP A 627 23.42 -2.34 -19.33
C ASP A 627 23.17 -1.32 -20.47
N PRO A 628 24.13 -0.41 -20.76
CA PRO A 628 23.98 0.60 -21.80
C PRO A 628 23.66 0.04 -23.19
N GLU A 629 24.16 -1.15 -23.54
CA GLU A 629 23.82 -1.83 -24.79
C GLU A 629 22.38 -2.35 -24.79
N TYR A 630 21.91 -2.91 -23.67
CA TYR A 630 20.54 -3.38 -23.53
C TYR A 630 19.55 -2.21 -23.65
N MET A 631 19.82 -1.11 -22.91
CA MET A 631 19.00 0.10 -22.99
C MET A 631 18.92 0.67 -24.40
N ARG A 632 20.05 0.74 -25.13
CA ARG A 632 20.07 1.20 -26.53
C ARG A 632 19.31 0.26 -27.47
N LYS A 633 19.49 -1.05 -27.31
CA LYS A 633 18.86 -2.08 -28.15
C LYS A 633 17.34 -2.00 -28.06
N TYR A 634 16.80 -1.82 -26.86
CA TYR A 634 15.36 -1.81 -26.59
C TYR A 634 14.78 -0.40 -26.38
N LYS A 635 15.56 0.65 -26.69
CA LYS A 635 15.16 2.07 -26.61
C LYS A 635 14.48 2.42 -25.28
N ILE A 636 15.08 1.99 -24.17
CA ILE A 636 14.50 2.18 -22.83
C ILE A 636 14.75 3.61 -22.38
N GLU A 637 13.67 4.29 -22.01
CA GLU A 637 13.72 5.59 -21.33
C GLU A 637 13.09 5.46 -19.94
N THR A 638 13.59 6.22 -18.97
CA THR A 638 13.07 6.25 -17.60
C THR A 638 12.64 7.66 -17.21
N TYR A 639 11.79 7.74 -16.19
CA TYR A 639 11.59 8.95 -15.40
C TYR A 639 12.80 9.20 -14.48
N ASP A 640 12.82 10.35 -13.81
CA ASP A 640 13.90 10.75 -12.90
C ASP A 640 14.01 9.83 -11.67
N ASP A 641 12.93 9.17 -11.28
CA ASP A 641 12.83 8.19 -10.19
C ASP A 641 13.19 6.75 -10.62
N GLY A 642 13.62 6.56 -11.87
CA GLY A 642 14.05 5.29 -12.41
C GLY A 642 12.93 4.37 -12.92
N TYR A 643 11.65 4.73 -12.79
CA TYR A 643 10.58 3.95 -13.43
C TYR A 643 10.67 4.05 -14.95
N LEU A 644 10.39 2.95 -15.65
CA LEU A 644 10.37 2.94 -17.11
C LEU A 644 9.25 3.86 -17.62
N LYS A 645 9.59 4.66 -18.62
CA LYS A 645 8.74 5.64 -19.27
C LYS A 645 8.29 5.16 -20.64
N SER A 646 9.23 4.67 -21.45
CA SER A 646 8.96 4.17 -22.80
C SER A 646 9.98 3.10 -23.19
N THR A 647 9.63 2.28 -24.19
CA THR A 647 10.54 1.30 -24.78
C THR A 647 10.32 1.22 -26.30
N TYR A 648 11.05 0.34 -26.97
CA TYR A 648 10.80 0.03 -28.38
C TYR A 648 9.39 -0.52 -28.67
N SER A 649 8.68 -1.06 -27.66
CA SER A 649 7.37 -1.70 -27.84
C SER A 649 6.18 -0.85 -27.39
N TYR A 650 6.39 0.23 -26.63
CA TYR A 650 5.32 1.10 -26.16
C TYR A 650 5.80 2.54 -25.90
N THR A 651 4.90 3.50 -26.09
CA THR A 651 5.12 4.92 -25.77
C THR A 651 4.70 5.25 -24.34
N GLU A 652 5.09 6.41 -23.83
CA GLU A 652 4.62 6.91 -22.52
C GLU A 652 3.07 6.94 -22.43
N ALA A 653 2.39 7.33 -23.50
CA ALA A 653 0.93 7.34 -23.54
C ALA A 653 0.33 5.92 -23.43
N ASP A 654 0.96 4.94 -24.07
CA ASP A 654 0.54 3.53 -23.97
C ASP A 654 0.73 3.00 -22.54
N LEU A 655 1.82 3.39 -21.87
CA LEU A 655 2.08 3.01 -20.48
C LEU A 655 1.03 3.58 -19.53
N GLU A 656 0.66 4.85 -19.69
CA GLU A 656 -0.39 5.48 -18.87
C GLU A 656 -1.75 4.82 -19.09
N GLN A 657 -2.05 4.39 -20.33
CA GLN A 657 -3.25 3.58 -20.61
C GLN A 657 -3.19 2.20 -19.95
N MET A 658 -2.03 1.53 -19.97
CA MET A 658 -1.84 0.23 -19.31
C MET A 658 -2.01 0.33 -17.79
N LYS A 659 -1.42 1.37 -17.16
CA LYS A 659 -1.59 1.66 -15.73
C LYS A 659 -3.05 1.91 -15.38
N LEU A 660 -3.76 2.69 -16.21
CA LEU A 660 -5.17 2.95 -15.98
C LEU A 660 -6.01 1.68 -16.12
N LEU A 661 -5.78 0.86 -17.16
CA LEU A 661 -6.48 -0.42 -17.33
C LEU A 661 -6.29 -1.31 -16.10
N TYR A 662 -5.05 -1.42 -15.60
CA TYR A 662 -4.78 -2.18 -14.38
C TYR A 662 -5.51 -1.58 -13.16
N LYS A 663 -5.55 -0.26 -13.00
CA LYS A 663 -6.33 0.39 -11.93
C LYS A 663 -7.83 0.04 -12.01
N VAL A 664 -8.43 0.11 -13.20
CA VAL A 664 -9.85 -0.25 -13.39
C VAL A 664 -10.06 -1.75 -13.17
N PHE A 665 -9.13 -2.59 -13.62
CA PHE A 665 -9.14 -4.03 -13.32
C PHE A 665 -9.13 -4.29 -11.80
N THR A 666 -8.24 -3.64 -11.06
CA THR A 666 -8.15 -3.77 -9.60
C THR A 666 -9.44 -3.33 -8.92
N MET A 667 -10.11 -2.28 -9.40
CA MET A 667 -11.45 -1.91 -8.94
C MET A 667 -12.48 -3.02 -9.22
N CYS A 668 -12.58 -3.47 -10.47
CA CYS A 668 -13.61 -4.41 -10.92
C CYS A 668 -13.47 -5.81 -10.31
N ASP A 669 -12.25 -6.39 -10.35
CA ASP A 669 -11.99 -7.78 -9.99
C ASP A 669 -11.16 -7.91 -8.70
N GLY A 670 -10.20 -7.03 -8.46
CA GLY A 670 -9.37 -7.03 -7.24
C GLY A 670 -10.19 -6.76 -5.98
N TYR A 671 -10.77 -5.56 -5.89
CA TYR A 671 -11.71 -5.16 -4.84
C TYR A 671 -13.12 -5.75 -5.01
N GLY A 672 -13.37 -6.46 -6.10
CA GLY A 672 -14.57 -7.27 -6.28
C GLY A 672 -15.84 -6.52 -6.70
N LEU A 673 -15.76 -5.23 -7.06
CA LEU A 673 -16.95 -4.40 -7.34
C LEU A 673 -17.81 -4.98 -8.47
N LEU A 674 -17.19 -5.64 -9.45
CA LEU A 674 -17.87 -6.23 -10.61
C LEU A 674 -17.54 -7.72 -10.79
N ARG A 675 -16.87 -8.38 -9.83
CA ARG A 675 -16.26 -9.71 -9.99
C ARG A 675 -17.23 -10.76 -10.53
N TYR A 676 -18.47 -10.79 -10.02
CA TYR A 676 -19.49 -11.74 -10.46
C TYR A 676 -20.18 -11.31 -11.75
N VAL A 677 -20.38 -10.00 -11.94
CA VAL A 677 -20.99 -9.44 -13.16
C VAL A 677 -20.13 -9.74 -14.39
N ILE A 678 -18.84 -9.44 -14.34
CA ILE A 678 -17.93 -9.68 -15.49
C ILE A 678 -17.83 -11.17 -15.83
N ARG A 679 -17.89 -12.06 -14.83
CA ARG A 679 -17.88 -13.53 -15.04
C ARG A 679 -19.19 -14.02 -15.64
N PHE A 680 -20.33 -13.50 -15.18
CA PHE A 680 -21.63 -13.80 -15.78
C PHE A 680 -21.69 -13.40 -17.25
N LEU A 681 -21.25 -12.18 -17.58
CA LEU A 681 -21.18 -11.70 -18.97
C LEU A 681 -20.25 -12.59 -19.83
N GLN A 682 -19.12 -13.02 -19.26
CA GLN A 682 -18.22 -13.94 -19.94
C GLN A 682 -18.82 -15.33 -20.17
N TRP A 683 -19.47 -15.89 -19.16
CA TRP A 683 -19.92 -17.27 -19.17
C TRP A 683 -21.24 -17.48 -19.91
N GLU A 684 -22.19 -16.55 -19.83
CA GLU A 684 -23.51 -16.65 -20.48
C GLU A 684 -23.56 -15.94 -21.83
N TYR A 685 -22.84 -14.82 -21.97
CA TYR A 685 -22.92 -13.95 -23.16
C TYR A 685 -21.65 -13.94 -24.01
N ASN A 686 -20.61 -14.69 -23.63
CA ASN A 686 -19.33 -14.77 -24.33
C ASN A 686 -18.65 -13.39 -24.50
N ILE A 687 -18.90 -12.47 -23.55
CA ILE A 687 -18.25 -11.17 -23.48
C ILE A 687 -17.01 -11.34 -22.62
N ARG A 688 -15.83 -11.34 -23.25
CA ARG A 688 -14.56 -11.49 -22.56
C ARG A 688 -14.42 -10.43 -21.45
N ALA A 689 -14.17 -10.87 -20.21
CA ALA A 689 -14.22 -10.00 -19.04
C ALA A 689 -13.26 -8.80 -19.13
N ILE A 690 -12.03 -9.01 -19.63
CA ILE A 690 -11.07 -7.90 -19.79
C ILE A 690 -11.49 -6.91 -20.88
N ASP A 691 -12.19 -7.36 -21.92
CA ASP A 691 -12.69 -6.48 -22.98
C ASP A 691 -13.84 -5.62 -22.43
N PHE A 692 -14.73 -6.18 -21.61
CA PHE A 692 -15.74 -5.40 -20.88
C PHE A 692 -15.11 -4.33 -19.98
N ILE A 693 -14.08 -4.69 -19.20
CA ILE A 693 -13.37 -3.73 -18.33
C ILE A 693 -12.71 -2.62 -19.16
N TYR A 694 -12.08 -2.97 -20.29
CA TYR A 694 -11.44 -2.01 -21.18
C TYR A 694 -12.47 -1.06 -21.83
N ASP A 695 -13.60 -1.59 -22.33
CA ASP A 695 -14.68 -0.80 -22.91
C ASP A 695 -15.33 0.14 -21.88
N LEU A 696 -15.51 -0.34 -20.65
CA LEU A 696 -15.96 0.47 -19.51
C LEU A 696 -14.98 1.61 -19.25
N MET A 697 -13.69 1.32 -19.11
CA MET A 697 -12.64 2.33 -18.92
C MET A 697 -12.70 3.40 -20.03
N VAL A 698 -12.68 2.98 -21.30
CA VAL A 698 -12.70 3.90 -22.45
C VAL A 698 -13.96 4.75 -22.44
N ARG A 699 -15.13 4.17 -22.15
CA ARG A 699 -16.40 4.91 -22.09
C ARG A 699 -16.39 5.95 -20.98
N LEU A 700 -15.99 5.58 -19.76
CA LEU A 700 -16.00 6.49 -18.62
C LEU A 700 -14.93 7.59 -18.75
N GLN A 701 -13.88 7.37 -19.53
CA GLN A 701 -12.94 8.43 -19.90
C GLN A 701 -13.50 9.39 -20.95
N THR A 702 -14.18 8.86 -21.97
CA THR A 702 -14.61 9.66 -23.14
C THR A 702 -15.99 10.29 -22.98
N THR A 703 -16.87 9.68 -22.19
CA THR A 703 -18.26 10.10 -21.96
C THR A 703 -18.70 9.73 -20.53
N PRO A 704 -18.17 10.42 -19.49
CA PRO A 704 -18.45 10.10 -18.08
C PRO A 704 -19.87 10.48 -17.62
N GLU A 705 -20.51 11.47 -18.25
CA GLU A 705 -21.75 12.08 -17.76
C GLU A 705 -22.94 11.13 -17.60
N PRO A 706 -23.17 10.14 -18.49
CA PRO A 706 -24.27 9.19 -18.34
C PRO A 706 -24.09 8.22 -17.18
N TYR A 707 -22.87 8.00 -16.69
CA TYR A 707 -22.54 7.01 -15.66
C TYR A 707 -21.66 7.63 -14.55
N PRO A 708 -22.21 8.58 -13.78
CA PRO A 708 -21.46 9.36 -12.81
C PRO A 708 -20.87 8.52 -11.66
N ARG A 709 -21.56 7.48 -11.18
CA ARG A 709 -21.08 6.65 -10.05
C ARG A 709 -20.03 5.64 -10.47
N LEU A 710 -20.18 5.03 -11.65
CA LEU A 710 -19.14 4.20 -12.26
C LEU A 710 -17.88 5.05 -12.52
N THR A 711 -18.06 6.28 -13.02
CA THR A 711 -16.94 7.24 -13.19
C THR A 711 -16.28 7.59 -11.87
N PHE A 712 -17.07 7.85 -10.82
CA PHE A 712 -16.54 8.12 -9.48
C PHE A 712 -15.68 6.95 -8.99
N ALA A 713 -16.21 5.73 -9.06
CA ALA A 713 -15.51 4.53 -8.61
C ALA A 713 -14.18 4.34 -9.38
N MET A 714 -14.22 4.45 -10.71
CA MET A 714 -13.02 4.34 -11.57
C MET A 714 -11.91 5.32 -11.15
N ARG A 715 -12.28 6.53 -10.74
CA ARG A 715 -11.31 7.59 -10.41
C ARG A 715 -10.83 7.50 -8.97
N PHE A 716 -11.72 7.23 -8.03
CA PHE A 716 -11.49 7.53 -6.61
C PHE A 716 -11.63 6.32 -5.69
N PHE A 717 -12.22 5.19 -6.12
CA PHE A 717 -12.49 4.06 -5.24
C PHE A 717 -11.23 3.50 -4.56
N GLU A 718 -10.11 3.45 -5.29
CA GLU A 718 -8.84 2.99 -4.75
C GLU A 718 -8.36 3.82 -3.54
N THR A 719 -8.65 5.12 -3.53
CA THR A 719 -8.25 6.03 -2.45
C THR A 719 -9.33 6.15 -1.37
N ASP A 720 -10.59 6.22 -1.78
CA ASP A 720 -11.70 6.59 -0.88
C ASP A 720 -12.45 5.38 -0.31
N LYS A 721 -12.30 4.20 -0.92
CA LYS A 721 -12.96 2.94 -0.52
C LYS A 721 -14.48 3.10 -0.28
N CYS A 722 -15.12 3.95 -1.08
CA CYS A 722 -16.54 4.25 -0.96
C CYS A 722 -17.18 4.49 -2.33
N VAL A 723 -18.51 4.36 -2.37
CA VAL A 723 -19.34 4.77 -3.51
C VAL A 723 -20.42 5.73 -3.00
N PRO A 724 -20.47 6.98 -3.49
CA PRO A 724 -21.45 7.96 -3.04
C PRO A 724 -22.89 7.49 -3.26
N SER A 725 -23.73 7.65 -2.24
CA SER A 725 -25.12 7.15 -2.20
C SER A 725 -25.26 5.62 -2.11
N GLY A 726 -24.16 4.90 -1.89
CA GLY A 726 -24.14 3.47 -1.62
C GLY A 726 -24.25 2.55 -2.85
N TRP A 727 -24.16 1.25 -2.58
CA TRP A 727 -24.08 0.16 -3.56
C TRP A 727 -25.32 0.00 -4.44
N SER A 728 -26.54 0.14 -3.92
CA SER A 728 -27.78 -0.07 -4.68
C SER A 728 -27.84 0.81 -5.94
N GLU A 729 -27.52 2.09 -5.80
CA GLU A 729 -27.49 3.04 -6.91
C GLU A 729 -26.33 2.78 -7.88
N PHE A 730 -25.18 2.33 -7.36
CA PHE A 730 -24.04 1.91 -8.17
C PHE A 730 -24.40 0.72 -9.07
N TYR A 731 -25.04 -0.32 -8.53
CA TYR A 731 -25.44 -1.50 -9.31
C TYR A 731 -26.61 -1.24 -10.25
N ALA A 732 -27.53 -0.31 -9.90
CA ALA A 732 -28.55 0.16 -10.84
C ALA A 732 -27.94 0.88 -12.05
N GLU A 733 -26.91 1.71 -11.81
CA GLU A 733 -26.17 2.38 -12.88
C GLU A 733 -25.36 1.39 -13.73
N LEU A 734 -24.72 0.40 -13.10
CA LEU A 734 -24.04 -0.70 -13.79
C LEU A 734 -25.01 -1.50 -14.68
N LYS A 735 -26.17 -1.87 -14.15
CA LYS A 735 -27.22 -2.57 -14.90
C LYS A 735 -27.57 -1.79 -16.16
N ARG A 736 -27.83 -0.48 -16.03
CA ARG A 736 -28.12 0.40 -17.17
C ARG A 736 -26.97 0.42 -18.18
N TYR A 737 -25.73 0.58 -17.72
CA TYR A 737 -24.54 0.52 -18.59
C TYR A 737 -24.49 -0.78 -19.40
N VAL A 738 -24.72 -1.92 -18.76
CA VAL A 738 -24.71 -3.24 -19.41
C VAL A 738 -25.80 -3.32 -20.49
N LEU A 739 -27.04 -2.95 -20.15
CA LEU A 739 -28.17 -3.01 -21.09
C LEU A 739 -28.07 -2.00 -22.24
N ASP A 740 -27.45 -0.84 -22.01
CA ASP A 740 -27.27 0.21 -23.03
C ASP A 740 -26.18 -0.16 -24.07
N HIS A 741 -25.28 -1.09 -23.72
CA HIS A 741 -24.08 -1.37 -24.51
C HIS A 741 -23.91 -2.84 -24.95
N TYR A 742 -24.60 -3.77 -24.32
CA TYR A 742 -24.50 -5.21 -24.60
C TYR A 742 -25.91 -5.83 -24.75
N ASP A 743 -26.02 -6.84 -25.60
CA ASP A 743 -27.27 -7.59 -25.83
C ASP A 743 -27.51 -8.61 -24.71
N VAL A 744 -27.75 -8.10 -23.51
CA VAL A 744 -27.96 -8.86 -22.27
C VAL A 744 -29.44 -8.80 -21.88
N SER A 745 -30.01 -9.95 -21.51
CA SER A 745 -31.39 -10.00 -21.05
C SER A 745 -31.53 -9.42 -19.64
N ASP A 746 -32.52 -8.55 -19.44
CA ASP A 746 -32.91 -8.09 -18.11
C ASP A 746 -33.83 -9.10 -17.43
N ASP A 747 -33.25 -10.23 -17.01
CA ASP A 747 -33.96 -11.36 -16.41
C ASP A 747 -33.55 -11.61 -14.95
N SER A 748 -34.22 -12.57 -14.32
CA SER A 748 -33.97 -12.99 -12.93
C SER A 748 -32.54 -13.50 -12.70
N ALA A 749 -31.88 -14.06 -13.72
CA ALA A 749 -30.50 -14.50 -13.63
C ALA A 749 -29.57 -13.30 -13.49
N PHE A 750 -29.70 -12.29 -14.35
CA PHE A 750 -28.89 -11.08 -14.23
C PHE A 750 -29.17 -10.31 -12.93
N GLN A 751 -30.44 -10.24 -12.49
CA GLN A 751 -30.81 -9.67 -11.20
C GLN A 751 -30.15 -10.41 -10.03
N THR A 752 -30.10 -11.74 -10.07
CA THR A 752 -29.43 -12.56 -9.05
C THR A 752 -27.94 -12.22 -8.95
N VAL A 753 -27.25 -12.05 -10.09
CA VAL A 753 -25.83 -11.70 -10.10
C VAL A 753 -25.58 -10.32 -9.49
N LEU A 754 -26.37 -9.32 -9.86
CA LEU A 754 -26.26 -7.97 -9.31
C LEU A 754 -26.52 -7.96 -7.79
N MET A 755 -27.55 -8.69 -7.35
CA MET A 755 -27.90 -8.83 -5.94
C MET A 755 -26.78 -9.48 -5.12
N VAL A 756 -26.18 -10.56 -5.61
CA VAL A 756 -25.07 -11.23 -4.92
C VAL A 756 -23.82 -10.35 -4.90
N ASN A 757 -23.48 -9.68 -6.02
CA ASN A 757 -22.31 -8.80 -6.04
C ASN A 757 -22.49 -7.61 -5.10
N GLN A 758 -23.70 -7.07 -4.99
CA GLN A 758 -24.02 -6.04 -4.01
C GLN A 758 -23.89 -6.52 -2.58
N ALA A 759 -24.41 -7.71 -2.27
CA ALA A 759 -24.47 -8.22 -0.91
C ALA A 759 -23.08 -8.54 -0.33
N VAL A 760 -22.10 -8.85 -1.19
CA VAL A 760 -20.70 -9.06 -0.76
C VAL A 760 -19.91 -7.76 -0.60
N MET A 761 -20.47 -6.58 -0.88
CA MET A 761 -19.76 -5.33 -0.65
C MET A 761 -19.92 -4.86 0.81
N PRO A 762 -18.86 -4.34 1.47
CA PRO A 762 -18.91 -3.84 2.84
C PRO A 762 -19.97 -2.76 3.02
N GLU A 763 -20.85 -2.98 4.01
CA GLU A 763 -21.98 -2.10 4.33
C GLU A 763 -22.10 -2.01 5.85
N GLU A 764 -21.75 -0.85 6.42
CA GLU A 764 -21.61 -0.65 7.87
C GLU A 764 -22.96 -0.64 8.59
N SER A 765 -24.04 -0.34 7.85
CA SER A 765 -25.42 -0.39 8.36
C SER A 765 -25.99 -1.81 8.44
N THR A 766 -25.28 -2.82 7.92
CA THR A 766 -25.73 -4.22 7.92
C THR A 766 -25.17 -5.00 9.11
N THR A 767 -25.97 -5.93 9.63
CA THR A 767 -25.53 -6.92 10.63
C THR A 767 -25.19 -8.23 9.94
N TYR A 768 -24.00 -8.77 10.25
CA TYR A 768 -23.51 -10.04 9.70
C TYR A 768 -23.54 -11.15 10.78
N PRO A 769 -23.76 -12.42 10.40
CA PRO A 769 -23.91 -12.92 9.04
C PRO A 769 -25.26 -12.55 8.41
N LEU A 770 -25.22 -12.17 7.12
CA LEU A 770 -26.39 -11.91 6.29
C LEU A 770 -26.77 -13.20 5.56
N ASN A 771 -27.99 -13.69 5.78
CA ASN A 771 -28.55 -14.83 5.05
C ASN A 771 -29.58 -14.31 4.05
N MET A 772 -29.44 -14.69 2.78
CA MET A 772 -30.32 -14.24 1.71
C MET A 772 -30.74 -15.40 0.81
N THR A 773 -32.01 -15.39 0.40
CA THR A 773 -32.52 -16.26 -0.66
C THR A 773 -32.37 -15.57 -2.00
N THR A 774 -31.88 -16.30 -2.98
CA THR A 774 -31.68 -15.88 -4.37
C THR A 774 -32.64 -16.66 -5.27
N GLU A 775 -33.13 -16.05 -6.34
CA GLU A 775 -34.07 -16.71 -7.27
C GLU A 775 -33.42 -17.89 -7.99
N HIS A 776 -32.10 -17.86 -8.15
CA HIS A 776 -31.29 -18.92 -8.71
C HIS A 776 -30.11 -19.25 -7.80
N ASN A 777 -29.77 -20.53 -7.67
CA ASN A 777 -28.67 -21.02 -6.83
C ASN A 777 -27.30 -20.56 -7.36
N PHE A 778 -26.89 -19.36 -6.93
CA PHE A 778 -25.67 -18.71 -7.38
C PHE A 778 -24.40 -19.43 -6.91
N GLU A 779 -24.39 -19.97 -5.68
CA GLU A 779 -23.24 -20.73 -5.16
C GLU A 779 -22.94 -21.93 -6.07
N PHE A 780 -23.97 -22.73 -6.36
CA PHE A 780 -23.82 -23.89 -7.23
C PHE A 780 -23.38 -23.49 -8.64
N TYR A 781 -24.00 -22.45 -9.21
CA TYR A 781 -23.63 -21.90 -10.51
C TYR A 781 -22.13 -21.54 -10.58
N PHE A 782 -21.68 -20.72 -9.63
CA PHE A 782 -20.32 -20.18 -9.64
C PHE A 782 -19.27 -21.28 -9.48
N GLN A 783 -19.46 -22.19 -8.52
CA GLN A 783 -18.54 -23.30 -8.27
C GLN A 783 -18.42 -24.24 -9.48
N ARG A 784 -19.52 -24.47 -10.22
CA ARG A 784 -19.54 -25.32 -11.42
C ARG A 784 -18.83 -24.64 -12.59
N ARG A 785 -19.15 -23.36 -12.83
CA ARG A 785 -18.50 -22.57 -13.89
C ARG A 785 -17.00 -22.41 -13.67
N GLN A 786 -16.56 -22.25 -12.42
CA GLN A 786 -15.13 -22.19 -12.06
C GLN A 786 -14.39 -23.49 -12.41
N LYS A 787 -15.07 -24.65 -12.35
CA LYS A 787 -14.54 -25.95 -12.79
C LYS A 787 -14.63 -26.18 -14.30
N GLY A 788 -15.08 -25.19 -15.07
CA GLY A 788 -15.29 -25.29 -16.51
C GLY A 788 -16.54 -26.10 -16.89
N GLU A 789 -17.44 -26.38 -15.95
CA GLU A 789 -18.67 -27.12 -16.23
C GLU A 789 -19.74 -26.20 -16.82
N PRO A 790 -20.42 -26.60 -17.92
CA PRO A 790 -21.46 -25.77 -18.53
C PRO A 790 -22.76 -25.86 -17.72
N VAL A 791 -23.16 -24.74 -17.12
CA VAL A 791 -24.45 -24.58 -16.42
C VAL A 791 -24.96 -23.16 -16.65
N SER A 792 -26.25 -22.98 -16.96
CA SER A 792 -26.86 -21.66 -17.03
C SER A 792 -27.51 -21.29 -15.71
N LEU A 793 -27.29 -20.07 -15.23
CA LEU A 793 -27.88 -19.60 -13.97
C LEU A 793 -29.42 -19.60 -14.03
N SER A 794 -30.00 -19.25 -15.18
CA SER A 794 -31.45 -19.17 -15.38
C SER A 794 -32.19 -20.51 -15.25
N GLU A 795 -31.47 -21.63 -15.38
CA GLU A 795 -32.03 -22.99 -15.29
C GLU A 795 -32.02 -23.53 -13.86
N LEU A 796 -31.36 -22.85 -12.92
CA LEU A 796 -31.23 -23.29 -11.55
C LEU A 796 -32.41 -22.82 -10.70
N GLU A 797 -32.86 -23.69 -9.81
CA GLU A 797 -33.84 -23.33 -8.77
C GLU A 797 -33.24 -22.34 -7.77
N ALA A 798 -34.09 -21.76 -6.92
CA ALA A 798 -33.69 -20.86 -5.85
C ALA A 798 -32.63 -21.47 -4.93
N GLY A 799 -31.74 -20.63 -4.41
CA GLY A 799 -30.69 -21.03 -3.47
C GLY A 799 -30.53 -20.05 -2.33
N GLU A 800 -29.80 -20.46 -1.31
CA GLU A 800 -29.43 -19.63 -0.17
C GLU A 800 -27.94 -19.31 -0.24
N ILE A 801 -27.56 -18.11 0.19
CA ILE A 801 -26.16 -17.72 0.36
C ILE A 801 -26.00 -16.97 1.68
N THR A 802 -24.94 -17.31 2.41
CA THR A 802 -24.56 -16.67 3.67
C THR A 802 -23.32 -15.82 3.47
N ILE A 803 -23.40 -14.55 3.88
CA ILE A 803 -22.31 -13.59 3.80
C ILE A 803 -21.91 -13.20 5.22
N SER A 804 -20.61 -13.17 5.49
CA SER A 804 -20.07 -12.94 6.83
C SER A 804 -18.87 -12.00 6.78
N ASP A 805 -18.58 -11.39 7.94
CA ASP A 805 -17.44 -10.49 8.12
C ASP A 805 -16.52 -11.00 9.24
N PRO A 806 -15.88 -12.17 9.08
CA PRO A 806 -15.00 -12.74 10.11
C PRO A 806 -13.73 -11.89 10.33
N ASP A 807 -13.33 -11.13 9.31
CA ASP A 807 -12.12 -10.30 9.29
C ASP A 807 -12.39 -8.87 9.80
N GLY A 808 -13.67 -8.51 10.01
CA GLY A 808 -14.08 -7.19 10.46
C GLY A 808 -13.82 -6.08 9.45
N MET A 809 -13.93 -6.36 8.15
CA MET A 809 -13.69 -5.40 7.07
C MET A 809 -14.52 -4.13 7.17
N ILE A 810 -15.73 -4.20 7.74
CA ILE A 810 -16.55 -2.99 7.94
C ILE A 810 -15.98 -2.06 9.02
N GLY A 811 -15.06 -2.56 9.86
CA GLY A 811 -14.36 -1.81 10.91
C GLY A 811 -12.93 -1.41 10.56
N ILE A 812 -12.39 -1.86 9.41
CA ILE A 812 -11.03 -1.52 8.99
C ILE A 812 -10.93 -0.01 8.78
N ASP A 813 -10.11 0.63 9.60
CA ASP A 813 -9.65 2.00 9.38
C ASP A 813 -8.78 2.02 8.11
N ASP A 814 -8.95 3.03 7.27
CA ASP A 814 -8.16 3.23 6.05
C ASP A 814 -6.65 3.41 6.35
N SER A 815 -6.30 3.57 7.63
CA SER A 815 -4.92 3.63 8.15
C SER A 815 -4.29 2.25 8.42
N TYR A 816 -5.06 1.17 8.49
CA TYR A 816 -4.52 -0.17 8.75
C TYR A 816 -3.82 -0.70 7.49
N MET A 817 -2.49 -0.80 7.56
CA MET A 817 -1.67 -1.42 6.52
C MET A 817 -1.03 -2.69 7.08
N GLN A 818 -1.41 -3.84 6.53
CA GLN A 818 -0.56 -5.02 6.58
C GLN A 818 0.82 -4.66 6.03
N TYR A 819 1.90 -5.19 6.63
CA TYR A 819 3.26 -4.84 6.22
C TYR A 819 3.48 -5.11 4.72
N ASP A 820 2.98 -6.24 4.22
CA ASP A 820 3.00 -6.55 2.78
C ASP A 820 1.70 -7.23 2.31
N SER A 821 0.71 -6.44 1.91
CA SER A 821 -0.51 -6.97 1.28
C SER A 821 -0.28 -7.27 -0.21
N HIS A 822 -0.16 -8.55 -0.55
CA HIS A 822 -0.17 -9.04 -1.94
C HIS A 822 -1.59 -9.27 -2.50
N GLN A 823 -2.61 -8.86 -1.76
CA GLN A 823 -4.02 -9.04 -2.10
C GLN A 823 -4.81 -7.76 -1.85
N PHE A 824 -5.68 -7.42 -2.80
CA PHE A 824 -6.67 -6.36 -2.66
C PHE A 824 -7.94 -7.00 -2.11
N PHE A 825 -8.30 -6.71 -0.87
CA PHE A 825 -9.49 -7.28 -0.26
C PHE A 825 -10.50 -6.20 0.08
N TRP A 826 -11.66 -6.33 -0.55
CA TRP A 826 -12.83 -5.52 -0.24
C TRP A 826 -14.14 -6.29 -0.35
N GLU A 827 -14.17 -7.54 -0.83
CA GLU A 827 -15.39 -8.37 -0.79
C GLU A 827 -15.59 -9.03 0.60
N LEU A 828 -16.82 -9.24 1.05
CA LEU A 828 -17.15 -9.98 2.27
C LEU A 828 -17.02 -11.49 2.07
N THR A 829 -16.84 -12.22 3.16
CA THR A 829 -16.66 -13.68 3.11
C THR A 829 -17.98 -14.34 2.73
N SER A 830 -17.96 -15.17 1.69
CA SER A 830 -19.09 -15.97 1.20
C SER A 830 -18.61 -17.33 0.69
N PRO A 831 -19.50 -18.30 0.38
CA PRO A 831 -19.10 -19.59 -0.19
C PRO A 831 -18.34 -19.52 -1.53
N VAL A 832 -18.32 -18.34 -2.18
CA VAL A 832 -17.74 -18.09 -3.51
C VAL A 832 -16.70 -16.95 -3.49
N SER A 833 -16.41 -16.37 -2.32
CA SER A 833 -15.32 -15.39 -2.17
C SER A 833 -13.96 -16.07 -2.26
N ARG A 834 -12.93 -15.31 -2.63
CA ARG A 834 -11.55 -15.82 -2.67
C ARG A 834 -11.05 -16.16 -1.27
N ILE A 835 -10.23 -17.21 -1.19
CA ILE A 835 -9.49 -17.55 0.03
C ILE A 835 -8.48 -16.45 0.34
N ARG A 836 -8.33 -16.13 1.63
CA ARG A 836 -7.42 -15.11 2.15
C ARG A 836 -6.45 -15.73 3.13
N SER A 837 -5.27 -15.12 3.29
CA SER A 837 -4.45 -15.40 4.46
C SER A 837 -5.25 -15.05 5.70
N ALA A 838 -5.12 -15.86 6.77
CA ALA A 838 -5.80 -15.57 8.02
C ALA A 838 -5.56 -14.10 8.43
N PHE A 839 -6.63 -13.34 8.66
CA PHE A 839 -6.53 -12.11 9.44
C PHE A 839 -6.39 -12.52 10.90
N THR A 840 -5.19 -12.92 11.29
CA THR A 840 -4.82 -12.92 12.71
C THR A 840 -4.52 -11.47 13.06
N ILE A 841 -5.57 -10.75 13.47
CA ILE A 841 -5.44 -9.42 14.08
C ILE A 841 -4.89 -9.60 15.47
#